data_AF-A0A2N1VIX2-F1
#
_entry.id   AF-A0A2N1VIX2-F1
#
_cell.length_a   1.000
_cell.length_b   1.000
_cell.length_c   1.000
_cell.angle_alpha   90.00
_cell.angle_beta   90.00
_cell.angle_gamma   90.00
#
_symmetry.space_group_name_H-M   'P 1'
#
loop_
_entity.id
_entity.type
_entity.pdbx_description
1 polymer ?
#
loop_
_entity_poly.entity_id
_entity_poly.type
_entity_poly.pdbx_seq_one_letter_code
_entity_poly.pdbx_strand_id
1 'polypeptide(L)'
;MKRFLTTLLATVILIGLGLVFPIKGYSQWVSTYGPNGGYVSSMVVVENKILAGAMGSILSTTDDGESWVKTGNGLPDNASVSLFSNDSFIYTRIFGVGIFMSSDKGENWEEISNKLIDKNVRSLAFVDEYIFAVTNTGVFRTSDKGLSWEGVNNGLTVVARSLFVSGSNLFAGTFGDGVFRSTDKGENWLFVENGLPSNFNIRSFETGGQNIYAGDFSKGIFRSTDQGETWTEINSGLTNLSIYSIAFIGDKLYAGTNGDGVFVSTDNGLNWTQTGLTSFQVLSFTDLGGKIFVGTGGNGVWVSSDEGATWEQTSFNGGDAYISSFVSNDEYIYASMWGGGIYRSKKDNIKWESFFSHKYNNAVTCLESSGDNMYAGTWDQGGVYRSSDKGKTWEDAGGYNEGLVHMSIAAIKKIGDKLFVGTWGGGIYVSEDNGDTWTVTTLTGQRIYCLTKIDNIIFAGTSVSGIFISSDDGQTWETSNTGLTNLNVKSICTHGTDIFIGTGGGVFRSADNGNNWVSVSTGLTDNDVFGLVSYDTYVFAGDYGNGVFVSSDSGESWTNLGTELNDAKVVSLHIAGSTLLAGTEGFGGWSFDLNKITSVEDNLSADDLTVYQSPASDFITITLERWTPLSKWSPSEKVKIFDMLGIEIMSVETVLDLSTQRIDISALPSGIFFIQYGKISKKFVVVR
;
A
#
# COMPACT_ATOMS: atom_id res chain seq x y z
N MET A 1 2.04 59.12 28.75
CA MET A 1 0.97 60.11 29.02
C MET A 1 -0.34 59.32 29.08
N LYS A 2 -1.10 59.49 30.17
CA LYS A 2 -2.24 58.65 30.60
C LYS A 2 -3.50 58.88 29.75
N ARG A 3 -4.39 57.87 29.78
CA ARG A 3 -5.88 57.92 29.66
C ARG A 3 -6.46 58.07 28.23
N PHE A 4 -7.64 57.52 27.88
CA PHE A 4 -8.70 56.84 28.63
C PHE A 4 -9.51 55.90 27.71
N LEU A 5 -9.99 54.82 28.35
CA LEU A 5 -11.07 53.90 28.00
C LEU A 5 -12.33 54.62 27.44
N THR A 6 -12.97 54.03 26.43
CA THR A 6 -14.40 54.21 26.13
C THR A 6 -15.12 52.88 26.27
N THR A 7 -16.17 52.87 27.07
CA THR A 7 -17.18 51.81 27.18
C THR A 7 -18.49 52.40 26.69
N LEU A 8 -19.16 51.78 25.72
CA LEU A 8 -20.58 52.00 25.47
C LEU A 8 -21.23 50.70 24.97
N LEU A 9 -22.34 50.36 25.62
CA LEU A 9 -23.26 49.26 25.32
C LEU A 9 -23.71 49.26 23.85
N ALA A 10 -23.82 48.07 23.25
CA ALA A 10 -24.82 47.79 22.22
C ALA A 10 -25.21 46.30 22.22
N THR A 11 -26.38 46.06 22.83
CA THR A 11 -27.47 45.15 22.43
C THR A 11 -27.15 43.98 21.51
N VAL A 12 -27.45 42.77 22.02
CA VAL A 12 -27.57 41.52 21.29
C VAL A 12 -28.54 41.66 20.12
N ILE A 13 -28.04 41.49 18.89
CA ILE A 13 -28.86 41.08 17.74
C ILE A 13 -28.35 39.70 17.33
N LEU A 14 -29.18 38.70 17.60
CA LEU A 14 -29.03 37.34 17.11
C LEU A 14 -29.22 37.40 15.58
N ILE A 15 -28.14 37.47 14.81
CA ILE A 15 -28.17 37.13 13.39
C ILE A 15 -27.76 35.66 13.32
N GLY A 16 -28.73 34.80 13.02
CA GLY A 16 -28.49 33.41 12.65
C GLY A 16 -27.68 33.37 11.36
N LEU A 17 -26.36 33.46 11.50
CA LEU A 17 -25.43 32.94 10.51
C LEU A 17 -25.58 31.42 10.55
N GLY A 18 -26.44 30.91 9.68
CA GLY A 18 -26.31 29.54 9.21
C GLY A 18 -24.96 29.41 8.53
N LEU A 19 -23.93 29.07 9.32
CA LEU A 19 -22.67 28.53 8.82
C LEU A 19 -23.01 27.23 8.12
N VAL A 20 -23.30 27.32 6.82
CA VAL A 20 -23.22 26.18 5.92
C VAL A 20 -21.72 25.91 5.78
N PHE A 21 -21.25 24.90 6.50
CA PHE A 21 -19.97 24.29 6.16
C PHE A 21 -20.05 23.84 4.69
N PRO A 22 -19.14 24.26 3.80
CA PRO A 22 -18.95 23.49 2.58
C PRO A 22 -18.52 22.10 3.04
N ILE A 23 -19.31 21.09 2.69
CA ILE A 23 -18.89 19.69 2.81
C ILE A 23 -17.69 19.57 1.88
N LYS A 24 -16.48 19.66 2.44
CA LYS A 24 -15.28 19.15 1.79
C LYS A 24 -15.59 17.71 1.41
N GLY A 25 -15.40 17.37 0.13
CA GLY A 25 -15.58 16.02 -0.40
C GLY A 25 -14.96 15.02 0.57
N TYR A 26 -15.80 14.16 1.12
CA TYR A 26 -15.37 13.13 2.04
C TYR A 26 -14.39 12.20 1.33
N SER A 27 -13.40 11.74 2.08
CA SER A 27 -12.58 10.61 1.69
C SER A 27 -13.50 9.43 1.30
N GLN A 28 -13.30 8.87 0.12
CA GLN A 28 -14.16 7.83 -0.44
C GLN A 28 -13.49 6.45 -0.45
N TRP A 29 -12.18 6.42 -0.74
CA TRP A 29 -11.38 5.20 -0.62
C TRP A 29 -10.84 5.05 0.80
N VAL A 30 -11.01 3.84 1.34
CA VAL A 30 -10.46 3.45 2.64
C VAL A 30 -9.35 2.44 2.40
N SER A 31 -8.15 2.75 2.88
CA SER A 31 -7.05 1.78 2.88
C SER A 31 -7.45 0.57 3.70
N THR A 32 -7.15 -0.62 3.18
CA THR A 32 -7.37 -1.89 3.89
C THR A 32 -6.18 -2.27 4.77
N TYR A 33 -5.18 -1.38 4.88
CA TYR A 33 -3.97 -1.52 5.72
C TYR A 33 -3.18 -2.82 5.49
N GLY A 34 -3.29 -3.40 4.31
CA GLY A 34 -2.72 -4.71 4.05
C GLY A 34 -2.85 -5.15 2.59
N PRO A 35 -2.34 -6.35 2.28
CA PRO A 35 -2.25 -7.44 3.24
C PRO A 35 -0.98 -7.51 4.10
N ASN A 36 0.11 -6.82 3.76
CA ASN A 36 1.35 -6.89 4.52
C ASN A 36 1.62 -5.63 5.36
N GLY A 37 1.03 -4.45 5.18
CA GLY A 37 1.38 -3.29 6.03
C GLY A 37 2.81 -2.73 5.86
N GLY A 38 3.77 -3.50 5.33
CA GLY A 38 5.06 -3.02 4.78
C GLY A 38 6.29 -3.33 5.62
N TYR A 39 7.48 -3.18 5.01
CA TYR A 39 8.76 -3.37 5.70
C TYR A 39 9.09 -2.17 6.58
N VAL A 40 9.38 -2.40 7.87
CA VAL A 40 9.75 -1.35 8.84
C VAL A 40 11.15 -1.59 9.35
N SER A 41 12.11 -0.83 8.82
CA SER A 41 13.53 -1.06 9.08
C SER A 41 13.98 -0.59 10.46
N SER A 42 13.34 0.48 10.95
CA SER A 42 13.74 1.21 12.17
C SER A 42 12.62 2.13 12.61
N MET A 43 12.58 2.41 13.91
CA MET A 43 11.69 3.40 14.49
C MET A 43 12.46 4.24 15.50
N VAL A 44 12.11 5.53 15.57
CA VAL A 44 12.63 6.45 16.58
C VAL A 44 11.48 7.25 17.17
N VAL A 45 11.57 7.54 18.46
CA VAL A 45 10.63 8.39 19.18
C VAL A 45 11.21 9.78 19.33
N VAL A 46 10.42 10.79 19.00
CA VAL A 46 10.75 12.19 19.22
C VAL A 46 9.56 12.86 19.90
N GLU A 47 9.76 13.23 21.17
CA GLU A 47 8.70 13.71 22.06
C GLU A 47 7.54 12.69 22.15
N ASN A 48 6.36 13.03 21.64
CA ASN A 48 5.17 12.17 21.64
C ASN A 48 4.84 11.64 20.24
N LYS A 49 5.85 11.53 19.36
CA LYS A 49 5.71 11.12 17.96
C LYS A 49 6.65 9.95 17.67
N ILE A 50 6.14 8.92 17.02
CA ILE A 50 6.96 7.84 16.46
C ILE A 50 7.21 8.14 14.99
N LEU A 51 8.46 8.02 14.54
CA LEU A 51 8.82 7.96 13.14
C LEU A 51 9.23 6.53 12.80
N ALA A 52 8.67 5.99 11.72
CA ALA A 52 8.99 4.67 11.20
C ALA A 52 9.60 4.78 9.80
N GLY A 53 10.78 4.20 9.61
CA GLY A 53 11.45 4.11 8.31
C GLY A 53 10.95 2.90 7.54
N ALA A 54 10.29 3.15 6.42
CA ALA A 54 9.77 2.14 5.51
C ALA A 54 10.64 2.00 4.24
N MET A 55 10.27 1.11 3.32
CA MET A 55 10.80 1.19 1.96
C MET A 55 10.16 2.39 1.25
N GLY A 56 10.98 3.35 0.85
CA GLY A 56 10.57 4.48 0.05
C GLY A 56 9.89 5.63 0.78
N SER A 57 9.74 5.56 2.10
CA SER A 57 9.13 6.64 2.87
C SER A 57 9.48 6.61 4.35
N ILE A 58 9.22 7.72 5.02
CA ILE A 58 9.10 7.80 6.47
C ILE A 58 7.63 8.05 6.77
N LEU A 59 7.05 7.27 7.67
CA LEU A 59 5.72 7.54 8.20
C LEU A 59 5.83 7.92 9.67
N SER A 60 4.83 8.65 10.14
CA SER A 60 4.76 9.06 11.54
C SER A 60 3.38 8.91 12.14
N THR A 61 3.35 8.69 13.45
CA THR A 61 2.11 8.61 14.24
C THR A 61 2.27 9.41 15.55
N THR A 62 1.15 9.95 16.02
CA THR A 62 1.00 10.62 17.32
C THR A 62 -0.19 10.07 18.12
N ASP A 63 -0.81 9.00 17.64
CA ASP A 63 -2.06 8.41 18.15
C ASP A 63 -1.90 6.90 18.35
N ASP A 64 -0.74 6.49 18.85
CA ASP A 64 -0.40 5.09 19.15
C ASP A 64 -0.54 4.14 17.94
N GLY A 65 -0.37 4.66 16.73
CA GLY A 65 -0.46 3.90 15.48
C GLY A 65 -1.89 3.69 14.98
N GLU A 66 -2.89 4.41 15.52
CA GLU A 66 -4.24 4.44 14.94
C GLU A 66 -4.24 5.07 13.55
N SER A 67 -3.37 6.07 13.30
CA SER A 67 -3.12 6.63 11.98
C SER A 67 -1.63 6.90 11.72
N TRP A 68 -1.24 6.76 10.46
CA TRP A 68 0.12 7.03 10.00
C TRP A 68 0.12 8.03 8.85
N VAL A 69 0.99 9.03 8.94
CA VAL A 69 1.13 10.11 7.96
C VAL A 69 2.52 10.08 7.35
N LYS A 70 2.62 10.04 6.03
CA LYS A 70 3.89 10.15 5.30
C LYS A 70 4.52 11.52 5.59
N THR A 71 5.81 11.51 5.93
CA THR A 71 6.65 12.70 6.16
C THR A 71 7.99 12.49 5.44
N GLY A 72 8.94 13.41 5.62
CA GLY A 72 10.29 13.28 5.07
C GLY A 72 10.58 14.14 3.85
N ASN A 73 10.11 15.39 3.84
CA ASN A 73 10.38 16.31 2.74
C ASN A 73 11.89 16.50 2.56
N GLY A 74 12.36 16.44 1.30
CA GLY A 74 13.79 16.55 0.96
C GLY A 74 14.52 15.21 0.88
N LEU A 75 13.87 14.09 1.21
CA LEU A 75 14.40 12.76 0.91
C LEU A 75 14.05 12.32 -0.51
N PRO A 76 14.92 11.55 -1.19
CA PRO A 76 14.61 10.94 -2.48
C PRO A 76 13.54 9.85 -2.35
N ASP A 77 12.69 9.72 -3.36
CA ASP A 77 11.66 8.67 -3.43
C ASP A 77 12.27 7.26 -3.42
N ASN A 78 11.52 6.28 -2.90
CA ASN A 78 11.85 4.84 -2.96
C ASN A 78 13.18 4.43 -2.28
N ALA A 79 13.70 5.26 -1.37
CA ALA A 79 14.84 4.94 -0.53
C ALA A 79 14.48 4.06 0.68
N SER A 80 15.22 2.98 0.93
CA SER A 80 15.16 2.27 2.22
C SER A 80 15.77 3.14 3.31
N VAL A 81 14.93 3.62 4.23
CA VAL A 81 15.30 4.56 5.30
C VAL A 81 15.64 3.77 6.55
N SER A 82 16.83 4.00 7.12
CA SER A 82 17.12 3.62 8.51
C SER A 82 17.35 4.86 9.35
N LEU A 83 16.54 5.00 10.40
CA LEU A 83 16.47 6.14 11.28
C LEU A 83 17.39 5.97 12.48
N PHE A 84 17.99 7.08 12.88
CA PHE A 84 18.86 7.22 14.04
C PHE A 84 18.52 8.55 14.71
N SER A 85 18.77 8.68 16.00
CA SER A 85 18.56 9.95 16.72
C SER A 85 19.64 10.16 17.77
N ASN A 86 19.87 11.44 18.09
CA ASN A 86 20.53 11.86 19.31
C ASN A 86 19.60 12.84 20.04
N ASP A 87 20.09 13.43 21.14
CA ASP A 87 19.29 14.35 21.97
C ASP A 87 18.77 15.60 21.25
N SER A 88 19.29 15.92 20.05
CA SER A 88 19.01 17.18 19.35
C SER A 88 18.42 17.00 17.95
N PHE A 89 18.73 15.92 17.24
CA PHE A 89 18.45 15.76 15.82
C PHE A 89 18.09 14.32 15.46
N ILE A 90 17.40 14.17 14.33
CA ILE A 90 17.12 12.89 13.71
C ILE A 90 17.98 12.75 12.46
N TYR A 91 18.48 11.56 12.22
CA TYR A 91 19.30 11.23 11.08
C TYR A 91 18.70 10.05 10.34
N THR A 92 18.90 10.02 9.03
CA THR A 92 18.65 8.83 8.23
C THR A 92 19.82 8.58 7.32
N ARG A 93 20.07 7.32 7.04
CA ARG A 93 21.01 6.89 6.01
C ARG A 93 20.27 6.21 4.87
N ILE A 94 20.56 6.65 3.66
CA ILE A 94 20.07 6.05 2.42
C ILE A 94 21.27 5.43 1.71
N PHE A 95 21.23 4.10 1.56
CA PHE A 95 22.35 3.35 1.01
C PHE A 95 22.68 3.81 -0.42
N GLY A 96 23.94 4.19 -0.66
CA GLY A 96 24.41 4.69 -1.95
C GLY A 96 24.10 6.17 -2.22
N VAL A 97 23.30 6.82 -1.37
CA VAL A 97 22.95 8.25 -1.51
C VAL A 97 23.66 9.10 -0.45
N GLY A 98 23.58 8.71 0.82
CA GLY A 98 24.23 9.46 1.91
C GLY A 98 23.47 9.52 3.22
N ILE A 99 23.79 10.54 4.02
CA ILE A 99 23.24 10.83 5.34
C ILE A 99 22.45 12.12 5.26
N PHE A 100 21.23 12.07 5.76
CA PHE A 100 20.35 13.22 5.90
C PHE A 100 20.06 13.48 7.38
N MET A 101 19.87 14.75 7.71
CA MET A 101 19.56 15.21 9.06
C MET A 101 18.29 16.04 9.04
N SER A 102 17.43 15.85 10.05
CA SER A 102 16.28 16.70 10.33
C SER A 102 16.45 17.41 11.67
N SER A 103 16.15 18.71 11.66
CA SER A 103 16.14 19.59 12.85
C SER A 103 14.76 19.97 13.33
N ASP A 104 13.72 19.46 12.68
CA ASP A 104 12.32 19.82 12.88
C ASP A 104 11.45 18.57 13.07
N LYS A 105 11.98 17.58 13.80
CA LYS A 105 11.23 16.39 14.23
C LYS A 105 10.77 15.50 13.06
N GLY A 106 11.60 15.42 12.02
CA GLY A 106 11.43 14.52 10.88
C GLY A 106 10.65 15.10 9.71
N GLU A 107 10.26 16.38 9.74
CA GLU A 107 9.46 17.00 8.67
C GLU A 107 10.30 17.35 7.44
N ASN A 108 11.43 18.04 7.63
CA ASN A 108 12.36 18.40 6.56
C ASN A 108 13.75 17.81 6.79
N TRP A 109 14.38 17.37 5.70
CA TRP A 109 15.65 16.65 5.71
C TRP A 109 16.68 17.33 4.80
N GLU A 110 17.89 17.48 5.32
CA GLU A 110 19.03 18.08 4.61
C GLU A 110 20.20 17.08 4.52
N GLU A 111 20.82 16.96 3.34
CA GLU A 111 21.98 16.09 3.16
C GLU A 111 23.24 16.67 3.84
N ILE A 112 23.84 15.92 4.75
CA ILE A 112 25.07 16.30 5.47
C ILE A 112 26.31 15.51 5.01
N SER A 113 26.13 14.54 4.11
CA SER A 113 27.21 13.68 3.57
C SER A 113 27.83 14.19 2.28
N ASN A 114 27.55 15.42 1.84
CA ASN A 114 28.02 15.95 0.56
C ASN A 114 29.55 15.91 0.38
N LYS A 115 30.30 15.99 1.48
CA LYS A 115 31.77 15.93 1.49
C LYS A 115 32.32 14.59 2.00
N LEU A 116 31.45 13.62 2.27
CA LEU A 116 31.87 12.28 2.63
C LEU A 116 32.30 11.54 1.35
N ILE A 117 33.51 10.98 1.37
CA ILE A 117 34.12 10.36 0.18
C ILE A 117 33.36 9.10 -0.27
N ASP A 118 32.80 8.34 0.68
CA ASP A 118 31.99 7.15 0.41
C ASP A 118 30.58 7.31 0.97
N LYS A 119 29.61 7.42 0.07
CA LYS A 119 28.18 7.58 0.40
C LYS A 119 27.48 6.24 0.73
N ASN A 120 28.18 5.10 0.67
CA ASN A 120 27.65 3.80 1.09
C ASN A 120 27.68 3.64 2.60
N VAL A 121 26.94 4.48 3.30
CA VAL A 121 26.88 4.46 4.77
C VAL A 121 26.07 3.26 5.23
N ARG A 122 26.60 2.52 6.20
CA ARG A 122 25.99 1.30 6.75
C ARG A 122 25.35 1.53 8.12
N SER A 123 26.03 2.28 8.98
CA SER A 123 25.62 2.55 10.35
C SER A 123 26.10 3.93 10.78
N LEU A 124 25.33 4.55 11.66
CA LEU A 124 25.70 5.79 12.35
C LEU A 124 25.86 5.53 13.85
N ALA A 125 26.69 6.33 14.51
CA ALA A 125 26.84 6.37 15.96
C ALA A 125 27.17 7.80 16.41
N PHE A 126 26.80 8.15 17.65
CA PHE A 126 26.95 9.49 18.18
C PHE A 126 27.71 9.45 19.51
N VAL A 127 28.80 10.20 19.61
CA VAL A 127 29.59 10.32 20.85
C VAL A 127 29.97 11.79 21.02
N ASP A 128 29.50 12.40 22.11
CA ASP A 128 29.63 13.85 22.36
C ASP A 128 29.16 14.67 21.14
N GLU A 129 30.00 15.57 20.62
CA GLU A 129 29.73 16.36 19.41
C GLU A 129 29.91 15.59 18.09
N TYR A 130 30.46 14.37 18.13
CA TYR A 130 30.83 13.63 16.93
C TYR A 130 29.72 12.73 16.41
N ILE A 131 29.52 12.79 15.09
CA ILE A 131 28.75 11.81 14.31
C ILE A 131 29.76 10.90 13.62
N PHE A 132 29.68 9.60 13.89
CA PHE A 132 30.46 8.57 13.22
C PHE A 132 29.61 7.88 12.15
N ALA A 133 30.21 7.63 10.99
CA ALA A 133 29.61 6.91 9.88
C ALA A 133 30.52 5.77 9.44
N VAL A 134 29.99 4.56 9.42
CA VAL A 134 30.65 3.41 8.78
C VAL A 134 30.32 3.40 7.30
N THR A 135 31.35 3.31 6.46
CA THR A 135 31.21 3.18 5.01
C THR A 135 31.84 1.85 4.53
N ASN A 136 31.90 1.61 3.21
CA ASN A 136 32.63 0.47 2.66
C ASN A 136 34.16 0.69 2.69
N THR A 137 34.62 1.92 2.92
CA THR A 137 36.04 2.29 2.92
C THR A 137 36.63 2.56 4.31
N GLY A 138 35.79 2.64 5.34
CA GLY A 138 36.24 2.80 6.73
C GLY A 138 35.21 3.49 7.62
N VAL A 139 35.65 3.91 8.80
CA VAL A 139 34.91 4.77 9.72
C VAL A 139 35.34 6.21 9.50
N PHE A 140 34.36 7.09 9.36
CA PHE A 140 34.55 8.54 9.27
C PHE A 140 33.80 9.22 10.41
N ARG A 141 34.30 10.36 10.86
CA ARG A 141 33.59 11.20 11.84
C ARG A 141 33.52 12.65 11.42
N THR A 142 32.54 13.37 11.95
CA THR A 142 32.36 14.82 11.81
C THR A 142 31.92 15.42 13.14
N SER A 143 32.41 16.61 13.48
CA SER A 143 31.96 17.41 14.64
C SER A 143 31.26 18.71 14.23
N ASP A 144 31.09 18.94 12.93
CA ASP A 144 30.62 20.20 12.35
C ASP A 144 29.38 19.99 11.47
N LYS A 145 28.58 18.97 11.80
CA LYS A 145 27.35 18.58 11.08
C LYS A 145 27.60 18.28 9.60
N GLY A 146 28.73 17.64 9.29
CA GLY A 146 29.06 17.16 7.95
C GLY A 146 29.70 18.20 7.03
N LEU A 147 30.08 19.38 7.55
CA LEU A 147 30.87 20.37 6.80
C LEU A 147 32.29 19.87 6.52
N SER A 148 32.80 18.94 7.33
CA SER A 148 34.01 18.17 7.10
C SER A 148 33.89 16.76 7.69
N TRP A 149 34.58 15.80 7.06
CA TRP A 149 34.64 14.40 7.50
C TRP A 149 36.10 13.95 7.53
N GLU A 150 36.49 13.29 8.61
CA GLU A 150 37.83 12.71 8.76
C GLU A 150 37.76 11.20 8.99
N GLY A 151 38.69 10.46 8.38
CA GLY A 151 38.76 9.01 8.53
C GLY A 151 39.50 8.61 9.82
N VAL A 152 38.89 7.74 10.61
CA VAL A 152 39.38 7.33 11.94
C VAL A 152 39.52 5.80 11.99
N ASN A 153 40.55 5.30 11.30
CA ASN A 153 40.71 3.88 10.96
C ASN A 153 41.93 3.20 11.60
N ASN A 154 42.67 3.87 12.50
CA ASN A 154 43.91 3.31 13.01
C ASN A 154 43.64 2.04 13.84
N GLY A 155 44.31 0.94 13.50
CA GLY A 155 44.08 -0.37 14.13
C GLY A 155 42.84 -1.13 13.61
N LEU A 156 41.97 -0.50 12.81
CA LEU A 156 40.84 -1.16 12.17
C LEU A 156 41.32 -1.82 10.86
N THR A 157 41.65 -3.11 10.94
CA THR A 157 42.27 -3.86 9.83
C THR A 157 41.27 -4.41 8.81
N VAL A 158 39.97 -4.30 9.08
CA VAL A 158 38.88 -4.85 8.26
C VAL A 158 37.72 -3.87 8.16
N VAL A 159 36.84 -4.07 7.18
CA VAL A 159 35.67 -3.20 6.96
C VAL A 159 34.61 -3.45 8.02
N ALA A 160 34.37 -2.44 8.86
CA ALA A 160 33.24 -2.44 9.79
C ALA A 160 31.90 -2.41 9.04
N ARG A 161 30.84 -2.96 9.66
CA ARG A 161 29.46 -2.95 9.15
C ARG A 161 28.48 -2.23 10.05
N SER A 162 28.76 -2.20 11.35
CA SER A 162 27.94 -1.56 12.37
C SER A 162 28.80 -0.77 13.34
N LEU A 163 28.24 0.30 13.90
CA LEU A 163 28.81 1.01 15.04
C LEU A 163 27.83 0.98 16.19
N PHE A 164 28.38 0.94 17.40
CA PHE A 164 27.62 1.02 18.63
C PHE A 164 28.39 1.80 19.69
N VAL A 165 27.67 2.45 20.59
CA VAL A 165 28.23 3.29 21.66
C VAL A 165 27.80 2.74 23.01
N SER A 166 28.75 2.56 23.93
CA SER A 166 28.49 2.27 25.34
C SER A 166 29.28 3.25 26.20
N GLY A 167 28.59 4.19 26.84
CA GLY A 167 29.25 5.30 27.52
C GLY A 167 30.08 6.13 26.54
N SER A 168 31.37 6.27 26.80
CA SER A 168 32.33 6.95 25.90
C SER A 168 33.04 6.00 24.92
N ASN A 169 32.77 4.69 24.99
CA ASN A 169 33.44 3.69 24.17
C ASN A 169 32.66 3.44 22.88
N LEU A 170 33.39 3.29 21.79
CA LEU A 170 32.84 3.01 20.46
C LEU A 170 33.20 1.58 20.06
N PHE A 171 32.24 0.83 19.55
CA PHE A 171 32.40 -0.54 19.10
C PHE A 171 32.07 -0.63 17.61
N ALA A 172 32.93 -1.31 16.85
CA ALA A 172 32.73 -1.59 15.44
C ALA A 172 32.52 -3.10 15.25
N GLY A 173 31.33 -3.47 14.79
CA GLY A 173 31.03 -4.84 14.38
C GLY A 173 31.49 -5.08 12.94
N THR A 174 32.07 -6.24 12.67
CA THR A 174 32.59 -6.61 11.34
C THR A 174 31.77 -7.74 10.72
N PHE A 175 32.03 -8.05 9.45
CA PHE A 175 31.40 -9.20 8.79
C PHE A 175 32.25 -10.46 8.95
N GLY A 176 32.30 -10.98 10.17
CA GLY A 176 32.89 -12.28 10.48
C GLY A 176 34.27 -12.27 11.13
N ASP A 177 34.92 -11.13 11.21
CA ASP A 177 36.25 -11.01 11.82
C ASP A 177 36.20 -10.71 13.32
N GLY A 178 35.03 -10.35 13.89
CA GLY A 178 34.83 -10.06 15.31
C GLY A 178 34.46 -8.59 15.59
N VAL A 179 34.84 -8.09 16.76
CA VAL A 179 34.51 -6.74 17.24
C VAL A 179 35.78 -5.93 17.46
N PHE A 180 35.75 -4.66 17.10
CA PHE A 180 36.79 -3.70 17.48
C PHE A 180 36.23 -2.69 18.48
N ARG A 181 37.04 -2.24 19.43
CA ARG A 181 36.69 -1.22 20.42
C ARG A 181 37.66 -0.07 20.38
N SER A 182 37.13 1.15 20.45
CA SER A 182 37.87 2.39 20.68
C SER A 182 37.41 3.03 21.98
N THR A 183 38.37 3.52 22.76
CA THR A 183 38.15 4.26 24.02
C THR A 183 38.57 5.73 23.90
N ASP A 184 38.91 6.17 22.68
CA ASP A 184 39.50 7.46 22.37
C ASP A 184 38.81 8.11 21.15
N LYS A 185 37.48 7.95 21.08
CA LYS A 185 36.62 8.56 20.05
C LYS A 185 37.02 8.17 18.62
N GLY A 186 37.38 6.92 18.42
CA GLY A 186 37.72 6.32 17.12
C GLY A 186 39.17 6.51 16.68
N GLU A 187 40.00 7.23 17.43
CA GLU A 187 41.41 7.45 17.05
C GLU A 187 42.18 6.14 16.94
N ASN A 188 41.97 5.21 17.88
CA ASN A 188 42.57 3.88 17.85
C ASN A 188 41.53 2.79 18.12
N TRP A 189 41.61 1.72 17.33
CA TRP A 189 40.76 0.55 17.43
C TRP A 189 41.57 -0.67 17.87
N LEU A 190 41.06 -1.37 18.89
CA LEU A 190 41.62 -2.61 19.39
C LEU A 190 40.68 -3.76 19.10
N PHE A 191 41.22 -4.87 18.62
CA PHE A 191 40.46 -6.08 18.37
C PHE A 191 40.04 -6.76 19.68
N VAL A 192 38.78 -7.19 19.75
CA VAL A 192 38.17 -7.87 20.90
C VAL A 192 37.76 -9.29 20.47
N GLU A 193 38.41 -10.30 21.06
CA GLU A 193 38.18 -11.72 20.73
C GLU A 193 37.69 -12.57 21.90
N ASN A 194 37.78 -12.10 23.13
CA ASN A 194 37.54 -12.95 24.29
C ASN A 194 36.04 -13.27 24.48
N GLY A 195 35.68 -14.53 24.27
CA GLY A 195 34.32 -15.04 24.48
C GLY A 195 33.35 -14.82 23.30
N LEU A 196 33.82 -14.20 22.21
CA LEU A 196 33.07 -14.14 20.95
C LEU A 196 33.50 -15.27 20.00
N PRO A 197 32.55 -15.96 19.35
CA PRO A 197 32.88 -17.01 18.39
C PRO A 197 33.42 -16.42 17.07
N SER A 198 34.16 -17.23 16.30
CA SER A 198 34.55 -16.85 14.93
C SER A 198 33.33 -16.59 14.03
N ASN A 199 33.47 -15.76 13.00
CA ASN A 199 32.39 -15.40 12.08
C ASN A 199 31.22 -14.67 12.77
N PHE A 200 31.49 -13.87 13.80
CA PHE A 200 30.49 -13.07 14.51
C PHE A 200 29.97 -11.92 13.63
N ASN A 201 28.66 -11.88 13.37
CA ASN A 201 27.99 -10.92 12.49
C ASN A 201 26.89 -10.22 13.28
N ILE A 202 27.23 -9.05 13.81
CA ILE A 202 26.38 -8.33 14.74
C ILE A 202 25.36 -7.50 13.99
N ARG A 203 24.08 -7.77 14.30
CA ARG A 203 22.92 -7.07 13.73
C ARG A 203 22.38 -6.00 14.65
N SER A 204 22.46 -6.21 15.96
CA SER A 204 21.94 -5.29 16.96
C SER A 204 22.82 -5.27 18.19
N PHE A 205 22.88 -4.11 18.83
CA PHE A 205 23.52 -3.90 20.10
C PHE A 205 22.58 -3.12 21.01
N GLU A 206 22.70 -3.36 22.31
CA GLU A 206 21.96 -2.61 23.33
C GLU A 206 22.79 -2.50 24.62
N THR A 207 22.56 -1.45 25.41
CA THR A 207 23.16 -1.24 26.73
C THR A 207 22.12 -1.25 27.84
N GLY A 208 22.44 -1.89 28.96
CA GLY A 208 21.62 -1.88 30.17
C GLY A 208 22.48 -1.70 31.41
N GLY A 209 22.53 -0.49 31.95
CA GLY A 209 23.43 -0.15 33.05
C GLY A 209 24.90 -0.29 32.62
N GLN A 210 25.63 -1.22 33.22
CA GLN A 210 27.04 -1.51 32.87
C GLN A 210 27.19 -2.65 31.84
N ASN A 211 26.07 -3.28 31.45
CA ASN A 211 26.09 -4.43 30.55
C ASN A 211 25.93 -3.99 29.10
N ILE A 212 26.61 -4.70 28.20
CA ILE A 212 26.49 -4.56 26.76
C ILE A 212 25.95 -5.87 26.19
N TYR A 213 25.00 -5.80 25.28
CA TYR A 213 24.37 -6.93 24.63
C TYR A 213 24.63 -6.84 23.12
N ALA A 214 24.98 -7.96 22.49
CA ALA A 214 25.23 -8.07 21.06
C ALA A 214 24.43 -9.23 20.47
N GLY A 215 23.54 -8.94 19.54
CA GLY A 215 22.74 -9.92 18.79
C GLY A 215 23.42 -10.32 17.48
N ASP A 216 23.65 -11.61 17.30
CA ASP A 216 24.24 -12.20 16.10
C ASP A 216 23.19 -12.73 15.13
N PHE A 217 23.55 -12.75 13.85
CA PHE A 217 22.70 -13.29 12.78
C PHE A 217 22.37 -14.79 12.90
N SER A 218 23.13 -15.57 13.67
CA SER A 218 23.03 -17.04 13.74
C SER A 218 23.40 -17.68 15.08
N LYS A 219 24.00 -16.92 16.00
CA LYS A 219 24.59 -17.43 17.26
C LYS A 219 23.93 -16.89 18.52
N GLY A 220 22.84 -16.14 18.38
CA GLY A 220 22.06 -15.62 19.49
C GLY A 220 22.64 -14.34 20.07
N ILE A 221 22.51 -14.18 21.39
CA ILE A 221 22.86 -12.97 22.13
C ILE A 221 24.07 -13.25 23.02
N PHE A 222 25.00 -12.30 23.01
CA PHE A 222 26.18 -12.28 23.88
C PHE A 222 26.10 -11.05 24.78
N ARG A 223 26.48 -11.23 26.05
CA ARG A 223 26.53 -10.17 27.05
C ARG A 223 27.94 -9.97 27.57
N SER A 224 28.35 -8.71 27.65
CA SER A 224 29.56 -8.26 28.33
C SER A 224 29.18 -7.51 29.60
N THR A 225 29.89 -7.75 30.71
CA THR A 225 29.72 -7.02 31.98
C THR A 225 30.93 -6.16 32.35
N ASP A 226 31.93 -6.10 31.47
CA ASP A 226 33.24 -5.47 31.70
C ASP A 226 33.61 -4.47 30.59
N GLN A 227 32.59 -3.81 30.01
CA GLN A 227 32.74 -2.83 28.94
C GLN A 227 33.41 -3.40 27.67
N GLY A 228 33.04 -4.62 27.33
CA GLY A 228 33.34 -5.30 26.08
C GLY A 228 34.71 -5.96 26.06
N GLU A 229 35.34 -6.19 27.22
CA GLU A 229 36.58 -6.97 27.30
C GLU A 229 36.31 -8.46 27.12
N THR A 230 35.24 -8.97 27.74
CA THR A 230 34.82 -10.37 27.64
C THR A 230 33.32 -10.50 27.40
N TRP A 231 32.94 -11.53 26.64
CA TRP A 231 31.56 -11.81 26.26
C TRP A 231 31.13 -13.20 26.70
N THR A 232 29.88 -13.33 27.13
CA THR A 232 29.26 -14.59 27.54
C THR A 232 27.96 -14.79 26.77
N GLU A 233 27.74 -15.97 26.20
CA GLU A 233 26.47 -16.30 25.55
C GLU A 233 25.32 -16.38 26.57
N ILE A 234 24.14 -15.90 26.18
CA ILE A 234 22.96 -15.80 27.05
C ILE A 234 21.68 -16.19 26.30
N ASN A 235 21.66 -17.42 25.79
CA ASN A 235 20.66 -17.91 24.84
C ASN A 235 19.58 -18.82 25.44
N SER A 236 19.59 -19.04 26.75
CA SER A 236 18.65 -19.97 27.40
C SER A 236 17.20 -19.54 27.17
N GLY A 237 16.40 -20.40 26.55
CA GLY A 237 14.99 -20.13 26.24
C GLY A 237 14.71 -19.50 24.86
N LEU A 238 15.74 -19.06 24.13
CA LEU A 238 15.58 -18.66 22.73
C LEU A 238 15.44 -19.92 21.85
N THR A 239 14.37 -19.99 21.05
CA THR A 239 14.19 -21.07 20.05
C THR A 239 14.85 -20.75 18.71
N ASN A 240 15.18 -19.48 18.48
CA ASN A 240 15.82 -18.99 17.27
C ASN A 240 16.98 -18.06 17.64
N LEU A 241 18.16 -18.40 17.13
CA LEU A 241 19.42 -17.69 17.40
C LEU A 241 19.75 -16.61 16.37
N SER A 242 18.85 -16.36 15.42
CA SER A 242 18.98 -15.27 14.45
C SER A 242 18.36 -14.00 15.02
N ILE A 243 19.19 -13.15 15.61
CA ILE A 243 18.75 -11.96 16.36
C ILE A 243 18.91 -10.73 15.48
N TYR A 244 17.82 -9.98 15.34
CA TYR A 244 17.73 -8.83 14.46
C TYR A 244 17.70 -7.51 15.24
N SER A 245 17.05 -7.51 16.40
CA SER A 245 16.97 -6.33 17.26
C SER A 245 16.96 -6.75 18.73
N ILE A 246 17.51 -5.88 19.58
CA ILE A 246 17.49 -6.00 21.04
C ILE A 246 17.14 -4.60 21.56
N ALA A 247 16.29 -4.53 22.59
CA ALA A 247 15.97 -3.26 23.25
C ALA A 247 15.65 -3.46 24.73
N PHE A 248 16.07 -2.50 25.56
CA PHE A 248 15.51 -2.35 26.90
C PHE A 248 14.22 -1.54 26.84
N ILE A 249 13.15 -2.07 27.43
CA ILE A 249 11.89 -1.35 27.61
C ILE A 249 11.46 -1.50 29.06
N GLY A 250 11.51 -0.40 29.81
CA GLY A 250 11.45 -0.43 31.25
C GLY A 250 12.66 -1.14 31.85
N ASP A 251 12.43 -2.16 32.69
CA ASP A 251 13.45 -2.99 33.31
C ASP A 251 13.68 -4.33 32.58
N LYS A 252 12.97 -4.58 31.48
CA LYS A 252 13.02 -5.83 30.73
C LYS A 252 13.82 -5.68 29.44
N LEU A 253 14.44 -6.79 29.05
CA LEU A 253 15.17 -6.90 27.80
C LEU A 253 14.32 -7.67 26.78
N TYR A 254 14.12 -7.09 25.61
CA TYR A 254 13.40 -7.70 24.50
C TYR A 254 14.37 -8.05 23.37
N ALA A 255 14.09 -9.17 22.69
CA ALA A 255 14.83 -9.62 21.53
C ALA A 255 13.87 -9.91 20.38
N GLY A 256 14.15 -9.32 19.24
CA GLY A 256 13.48 -9.55 17.98
C GLY A 256 14.27 -10.53 17.14
N THR A 257 13.59 -11.54 16.62
CA THR A 257 14.22 -12.63 15.86
C THR A 257 13.88 -12.57 14.38
N ASN A 258 14.64 -13.31 13.58
CA ASN A 258 14.32 -13.57 12.19
C ASN A 258 13.31 -14.73 12.06
N GLY A 259 12.05 -14.47 12.41
CA GLY A 259 10.94 -15.37 12.10
C GLY A 259 10.24 -16.00 13.30
N ASP A 260 10.79 -15.96 14.52
CA ASP A 260 10.10 -16.48 15.71
C ASP A 260 9.38 -15.37 16.50
N GLY A 261 9.43 -14.13 16.02
CA GLY A 261 8.83 -12.98 16.68
C GLY A 261 9.66 -12.45 17.85
N VAL A 262 8.99 -12.08 18.95
CA VAL A 262 9.57 -11.35 20.09
C VAL A 262 9.75 -12.27 21.30
N PHE A 263 10.93 -12.20 21.91
CA PHE A 263 11.26 -12.80 23.21
C PHE A 263 11.50 -11.70 24.25
N VAL A 264 11.21 -12.01 25.50
CA VAL A 264 11.45 -11.14 26.65
C VAL A 264 12.24 -11.86 27.74
N SER A 265 13.11 -11.12 28.41
CA SER A 265 13.88 -11.55 29.57
C SER A 265 13.68 -10.55 30.72
N THR A 266 13.46 -11.07 31.93
CA THR A 266 13.36 -10.29 33.17
C THR A 266 14.62 -10.40 34.05
N ASP A 267 15.63 -11.13 33.61
CA ASP A 267 16.84 -11.46 34.39
C ASP A 267 18.14 -11.11 33.66
N ASN A 268 18.13 -10.01 32.89
CA ASN A 268 19.28 -9.51 32.12
C ASN A 268 19.84 -10.53 31.11
N GLY A 269 18.93 -11.26 30.45
CA GLY A 269 19.18 -12.17 29.35
C GLY A 269 19.51 -13.60 29.78
N LEU A 270 19.50 -13.91 31.08
CA LEU A 270 19.84 -15.26 31.54
C LEU A 270 18.78 -16.29 31.14
N ASN A 271 17.50 -15.90 31.05
CA ASN A 271 16.42 -16.71 30.52
C ASN A 271 15.44 -15.88 29.67
N TRP A 272 15.08 -16.43 28.53
CA TRP A 272 14.15 -15.83 27.57
C TRP A 272 12.83 -16.59 27.52
N THR A 273 11.74 -15.84 27.40
CA THR A 273 10.39 -16.38 27.18
C THR A 273 9.80 -15.75 25.93
N GLN A 274 9.20 -16.56 25.05
CA GLN A 274 8.51 -16.04 23.87
C GLN A 274 7.26 -15.26 24.28
N THR A 275 7.04 -14.12 23.65
CA THR A 275 5.87 -13.26 23.88
C THR A 275 4.69 -13.66 22.97
N GLY A 276 3.59 -12.90 23.00
CA GLY A 276 2.42 -13.16 22.14
C GLY A 276 2.68 -12.93 20.64
N LEU A 277 3.71 -12.17 20.25
CA LEU A 277 4.04 -11.93 18.85
C LEU A 277 4.98 -13.03 18.35
N THR A 278 4.43 -13.98 17.60
CA THR A 278 5.15 -15.16 17.07
C THR A 278 5.18 -15.13 15.54
N SER A 279 6.10 -15.87 14.92
CA SER A 279 6.14 -16.06 13.46
C SER A 279 6.49 -14.82 12.62
N PHE A 280 7.12 -13.80 13.22
CA PHE A 280 7.50 -12.56 12.53
C PHE A 280 9.01 -12.31 12.55
N GLN A 281 9.51 -11.67 11.48
CA GLN A 281 10.81 -11.01 11.49
C GLN A 281 10.67 -9.66 12.18
N VAL A 282 11.35 -9.46 13.31
CA VAL A 282 11.28 -8.24 14.12
C VAL A 282 12.56 -7.44 13.94
N LEU A 283 12.45 -6.26 13.33
CA LEU A 283 13.60 -5.46 12.90
C LEU A 283 13.92 -4.30 13.83
N SER A 284 12.91 -3.79 14.54
CA SER A 284 13.10 -2.65 15.44
C SER A 284 12.08 -2.65 16.56
N PHE A 285 12.50 -2.08 17.69
CA PHE A 285 11.66 -1.80 18.85
C PHE A 285 11.69 -0.30 19.13
N THR A 286 10.58 0.23 19.62
CA THR A 286 10.56 1.51 20.33
C THR A 286 9.46 1.48 21.38
N ASP A 287 9.50 2.38 22.34
CA ASP A 287 8.48 2.51 23.37
C ASP A 287 8.02 3.95 23.49
N LEU A 288 6.71 4.13 23.68
CA LEU A 288 6.10 5.44 23.91
C LEU A 288 4.87 5.27 24.78
N GLY A 289 4.74 6.10 25.82
CA GLY A 289 3.54 6.11 26.67
C GLY A 289 3.28 4.79 27.43
N GLY A 290 4.32 3.99 27.70
CA GLY A 290 4.18 2.68 28.34
C GLY A 290 3.75 1.55 27.40
N LYS A 291 3.69 1.81 26.09
CA LYS A 291 3.43 0.80 25.06
C LYS A 291 4.71 0.43 24.33
N ILE A 292 4.76 -0.79 23.83
CA ILE A 292 5.85 -1.31 23.01
C ILE A 292 5.41 -1.32 21.56
N PHE A 293 6.21 -0.76 20.67
CA PHE A 293 6.01 -0.81 19.23
C PHE A 293 7.12 -1.63 18.59
N VAL A 294 6.75 -2.48 17.64
CA VAL A 294 7.70 -3.29 16.87
C VAL A 294 7.51 -3.14 15.38
N GLY A 295 8.61 -2.86 14.69
CA GLY A 295 8.67 -2.81 13.24
C GLY A 295 9.05 -4.17 12.69
N THR A 296 8.29 -4.67 11.72
CA THR A 296 8.48 -6.01 11.16
C THR A 296 9.03 -5.96 9.73
N GLY A 297 9.62 -7.07 9.27
CA GLY A 297 10.16 -7.19 7.92
C GLY A 297 9.15 -7.30 6.79
N GLY A 298 7.86 -7.09 7.06
CA GLY A 298 6.86 -7.17 6.02
C GLY A 298 5.46 -6.83 6.48
N ASN A 299 5.15 -7.05 7.77
CA ASN A 299 3.81 -6.99 8.40
C ASN A 299 3.49 -5.62 9.06
N GLY A 300 4.22 -4.56 8.71
CA GLY A 300 4.07 -3.23 9.27
C GLY A 300 4.52 -3.11 10.73
N VAL A 301 3.86 -2.22 11.47
CA VAL A 301 4.11 -1.96 12.89
C VAL A 301 3.05 -2.62 13.76
N TRP A 302 3.47 -3.28 14.84
CA TRP A 302 2.61 -3.85 15.87
C TRP A 302 2.83 -3.14 17.21
N VAL A 303 1.78 -3.07 18.03
CA VAL A 303 1.80 -2.43 19.34
C VAL A 303 1.33 -3.39 20.44
N SER A 304 1.95 -3.33 21.61
CA SER A 304 1.53 -4.01 22.82
C SER A 304 1.36 -3.02 23.97
N SER A 305 0.26 -3.17 24.71
CA SER A 305 -0.05 -2.37 25.91
C SER A 305 0.11 -3.16 27.22
N ASP A 306 0.54 -4.41 27.14
CA ASP A 306 0.60 -5.38 28.25
C ASP A 306 1.94 -6.12 28.31
N GLU A 307 3.02 -5.39 28.02
CA GLU A 307 4.41 -5.86 28.10
C GLU A 307 4.70 -7.09 27.21
N GLY A 308 4.02 -7.16 26.06
CA GLY A 308 4.18 -8.18 25.04
C GLY A 308 3.28 -9.41 25.21
N ALA A 309 2.38 -9.46 26.20
CA ALA A 309 1.47 -10.59 26.35
C ALA A 309 0.50 -10.69 25.17
N THR A 310 -0.02 -9.56 24.70
CA THR A 310 -0.84 -9.44 23.49
C THR A 310 -0.33 -8.33 22.58
N TRP A 311 -0.63 -8.45 21.29
CA TRP A 311 -0.17 -7.53 20.25
C TRP A 311 -1.30 -7.22 19.28
N GLU A 312 -1.36 -5.96 18.85
CA GLU A 312 -2.32 -5.46 17.88
C GLU A 312 -1.56 -4.85 16.71
N GLN A 313 -2.01 -5.13 15.49
CA GLN A 313 -1.43 -4.50 14.30
C GLN A 313 -1.93 -3.06 14.22
N THR A 314 -1.00 -2.12 14.01
CA THR A 314 -1.34 -0.70 13.78
C THR A 314 -1.84 -0.48 12.35
N SER A 315 -2.32 0.72 12.03
CA SER A 315 -2.75 1.09 10.67
C SER A 315 -1.58 1.42 9.72
N PHE A 316 -0.36 0.99 10.05
CA PHE A 316 0.84 1.29 9.27
C PHE A 316 0.74 0.72 7.85
N ASN A 317 0.95 1.56 6.84
CA ASN A 317 1.05 1.16 5.43
C ASN A 317 2.30 1.80 4.81
N GLY A 318 3.43 1.10 4.94
CA GLY A 318 4.75 1.57 4.54
C GLY A 318 5.06 1.48 3.04
N GLY A 319 4.13 0.97 2.23
CA GLY A 319 4.22 1.04 0.77
C GLY A 319 4.96 -0.11 0.05
N ASP A 320 5.00 -1.32 0.62
CA ASP A 320 5.61 -2.50 -0.04
C ASP A 320 4.59 -3.55 -0.53
N ALA A 321 3.31 -3.33 -0.28
CA ALA A 321 2.30 -4.29 -0.66
C ALA A 321 1.96 -4.12 -2.15
N TYR A 322 2.44 -5.05 -2.97
CA TYR A 322 1.97 -5.26 -4.34
C TYR A 322 0.88 -6.34 -4.34
N ILE A 323 -0.38 -5.92 -4.47
CA ILE A 323 -1.51 -6.83 -4.64
C ILE A 323 -1.72 -7.16 -6.12
N SER A 324 -1.39 -8.39 -6.50
CA SER A 324 -1.44 -8.82 -7.89
C SER A 324 -2.86 -9.18 -8.36
N SER A 325 -3.71 -9.70 -7.47
CA SER A 325 -5.07 -10.11 -7.80
C SER A 325 -5.92 -10.24 -6.55
N PHE A 326 -7.24 -10.11 -6.73
CA PHE A 326 -8.23 -10.49 -5.73
C PHE A 326 -9.20 -11.52 -6.29
N VAL A 327 -9.71 -12.37 -5.41
CA VAL A 327 -10.93 -13.15 -5.62
C VAL A 327 -11.78 -13.08 -4.37
N SER A 328 -13.08 -13.38 -4.48
CA SER A 328 -13.95 -13.41 -3.30
C SER A 328 -15.00 -14.50 -3.41
N ASN A 329 -15.42 -15.03 -2.26
CA ASN A 329 -16.55 -15.94 -2.13
C ASN A 329 -17.62 -15.29 -1.23
N ASP A 330 -18.69 -15.97 -0.85
CA ASP A 330 -19.79 -15.35 -0.08
C ASP A 330 -19.36 -14.71 1.24
N GLU A 331 -18.27 -15.19 1.87
CA GLU A 331 -17.83 -14.75 3.21
C GLU A 331 -16.52 -13.95 3.18
N TYR A 332 -15.59 -14.30 2.28
CA TYR A 332 -14.22 -13.84 2.30
C TYR A 332 -13.77 -13.16 1.00
N ILE A 333 -12.80 -12.27 1.15
CA ILE A 333 -11.95 -11.72 0.11
C ILE A 333 -10.58 -12.38 0.26
N TYR A 334 -9.94 -12.71 -0.85
CA TYR A 334 -8.57 -13.20 -0.91
C TYR A 334 -7.76 -12.25 -1.78
N ALA A 335 -6.55 -11.93 -1.34
CA ALA A 335 -5.60 -11.10 -2.07
C ALA A 335 -4.29 -11.86 -2.24
N SER A 336 -3.81 -11.96 -3.47
CA SER A 336 -2.46 -12.46 -3.76
C SER A 336 -1.44 -11.34 -3.80
N MET A 337 -0.21 -11.65 -3.38
CA MET A 337 0.88 -10.70 -3.32
C MET A 337 2.10 -11.15 -4.13
N TRP A 338 2.77 -10.18 -4.76
CA TRP A 338 4.02 -10.42 -5.50
C TRP A 338 5.21 -10.85 -4.59
N GLY A 339 5.08 -10.77 -3.27
CA GLY A 339 6.13 -11.20 -2.34
C GLY A 339 5.63 -11.60 -0.95
N GLY A 340 4.37 -12.01 -0.86
CA GLY A 340 3.71 -12.28 0.44
C GLY A 340 2.74 -13.46 0.46
N GLY A 341 2.60 -14.22 -0.64
CA GLY A 341 1.65 -15.33 -0.69
C GLY A 341 0.21 -14.86 -0.85
N ILE A 342 -0.74 -15.53 -0.17
CA ILE A 342 -2.16 -15.21 -0.21
C ILE A 342 -2.64 -14.83 1.18
N TYR A 343 -3.42 -13.76 1.23
CA TYR A 343 -4.07 -13.29 2.44
C TYR A 343 -5.57 -13.36 2.27
N ARG A 344 -6.26 -13.50 3.40
CA ARG A 344 -7.71 -13.57 3.44
C ARG A 344 -8.25 -12.51 4.39
N SER A 345 -9.45 -12.05 4.13
CA SER A 345 -10.15 -11.09 4.97
C SER A 345 -11.65 -11.31 4.88
N LYS A 346 -12.41 -11.05 5.95
CA LYS A 346 -13.87 -11.10 5.90
C LYS A 346 -14.43 -9.87 5.19
N LYS A 347 -15.49 -10.07 4.40
CA LYS A 347 -16.12 -8.99 3.62
C LYS A 347 -16.72 -7.87 4.48
N ASP A 348 -17.24 -8.20 5.65
CA ASP A 348 -17.93 -7.28 6.56
C ASP A 348 -16.99 -6.48 7.47
N ASN A 349 -15.73 -6.89 7.60
CA ASN A 349 -14.71 -6.23 8.40
C ASN A 349 -13.33 -6.55 7.83
N ILE A 350 -12.86 -5.72 6.90
CA ILE A 350 -11.63 -6.00 6.18
C ILE A 350 -10.43 -5.93 7.14
N LYS A 351 -9.95 -7.10 7.54
CA LYS A 351 -8.72 -7.33 8.29
C LYS A 351 -8.00 -8.52 7.68
N TRP A 352 -6.80 -8.28 7.19
CA TRP A 352 -6.03 -9.29 6.47
C TRP A 352 -5.33 -10.23 7.45
N GLU A 353 -5.48 -11.52 7.20
CA GLU A 353 -4.68 -12.58 7.84
C GLU A 353 -3.90 -13.32 6.75
N SER A 354 -2.64 -13.68 7.06
CA SER A 354 -1.88 -14.56 6.18
C SER A 354 -2.61 -15.89 6.10
N PHE A 355 -2.89 -16.34 4.88
CA PHE A 355 -3.73 -17.50 4.63
C PHE A 355 -2.96 -18.61 3.90
N PHE A 356 -1.96 -18.23 3.10
CA PHE A 356 -1.00 -19.13 2.49
C PHE A 356 0.37 -18.46 2.40
N SER A 357 1.33 -18.96 3.16
CA SER A 357 2.76 -18.66 3.04
C SER A 357 3.50 -19.95 2.71
N HIS A 358 3.61 -20.32 1.43
CA HIS A 358 4.40 -21.50 1.09
C HIS A 358 5.88 -21.27 1.40
N LYS A 359 6.61 -22.38 1.53
CA LYS A 359 8.04 -22.48 1.89
C LYS A 359 9.00 -21.63 1.04
N TYR A 360 8.53 -21.06 -0.07
CA TYR A 360 9.36 -20.34 -1.05
C TYR A 360 9.12 -18.83 -1.12
N ASN A 361 8.17 -18.25 -0.38
CA ASN A 361 7.88 -16.80 -0.45
C ASN A 361 7.70 -16.32 -1.91
N ASN A 362 7.18 -17.20 -2.79
CA ASN A 362 7.06 -16.95 -4.21
C ASN A 362 5.98 -15.89 -4.47
N ALA A 363 6.21 -15.06 -5.48
CA ALA A 363 5.21 -14.12 -5.96
C ALA A 363 3.97 -14.90 -6.42
N VAL A 364 2.82 -14.66 -5.79
CA VAL A 364 1.53 -15.15 -6.28
C VAL A 364 1.01 -14.09 -7.22
N THR A 365 0.86 -14.43 -8.49
CA THR A 365 0.58 -13.47 -9.57
C THR A 365 -0.90 -13.36 -9.91
N CYS A 366 -1.68 -14.40 -9.63
CA CYS A 366 -3.11 -14.44 -9.92
C CYS A 366 -3.82 -15.50 -9.06
N LEU A 367 -5.11 -15.29 -8.85
CA LEU A 367 -6.01 -16.21 -8.15
C LEU A 367 -7.24 -16.51 -9.01
N GLU A 368 -7.77 -17.72 -8.87
CA GLU A 368 -9.09 -18.09 -9.38
C GLU A 368 -9.83 -18.89 -8.30
N SER A 369 -11.12 -18.60 -8.12
CA SER A 369 -11.99 -19.34 -7.19
C SER A 369 -13.19 -19.92 -7.93
N SER A 370 -13.51 -21.18 -7.66
CA SER A 370 -14.67 -21.86 -8.23
C SER A 370 -15.28 -22.83 -7.21
N GLY A 371 -16.36 -22.40 -6.57
CA GLY A 371 -16.96 -23.13 -5.45
C GLY A 371 -15.99 -23.27 -4.28
N ASP A 372 -15.75 -24.51 -3.86
CA ASP A 372 -14.79 -24.81 -2.79
C ASP A 372 -13.33 -24.86 -3.28
N ASN A 373 -13.12 -24.91 -4.61
CA ASN A 373 -11.79 -24.95 -5.19
C ASN A 373 -11.20 -23.55 -5.36
N MET A 374 -9.91 -23.43 -5.08
CA MET A 374 -9.12 -22.23 -5.39
C MET A 374 -7.83 -22.63 -6.11
N TYR A 375 -7.35 -21.73 -6.95
CA TYR A 375 -6.10 -21.91 -7.69
C TYR A 375 -5.25 -20.66 -7.58
N ALA A 376 -3.95 -20.85 -7.49
CA ALA A 376 -2.97 -19.77 -7.38
C ALA A 376 -1.86 -19.97 -8.39
N GLY A 377 -1.65 -18.94 -9.21
CA GLY A 377 -0.53 -18.89 -10.14
C GLY A 377 0.67 -18.23 -9.48
N THR A 378 1.86 -18.76 -9.72
CA THR A 378 3.09 -18.23 -9.12
C THR A 378 4.14 -17.85 -10.17
N TRP A 379 5.11 -17.05 -9.74
CA TRP A 379 6.28 -16.67 -10.53
C TRP A 379 7.48 -17.60 -10.28
N ASP A 380 8.51 -17.49 -11.12
CA ASP A 380 9.84 -18.12 -11.00
C ASP A 380 9.81 -19.62 -10.72
N GLN A 381 9.25 -20.36 -11.67
CA GLN A 381 9.21 -21.83 -11.65
C GLN A 381 8.28 -22.44 -10.58
N GLY A 382 7.47 -21.65 -9.89
CA GLY A 382 6.56 -22.17 -8.87
C GLY A 382 5.31 -22.87 -9.43
N GLY A 383 4.88 -22.58 -10.66
CA GLY A 383 3.74 -23.25 -11.29
C GLY A 383 2.38 -22.85 -10.71
N VAL A 384 1.47 -23.81 -10.65
CA VAL A 384 0.09 -23.65 -10.16
C VAL A 384 -0.07 -24.42 -8.86
N TYR A 385 -0.73 -23.81 -7.88
CA TYR A 385 -1.18 -24.47 -6.66
C TYR A 385 -2.70 -24.55 -6.67
N ARG A 386 -3.25 -25.61 -6.08
CA ARG A 386 -4.70 -25.75 -5.89
C ARG A 386 -5.04 -26.00 -4.43
N SER A 387 -6.26 -25.61 -4.09
CA SER A 387 -6.92 -25.93 -2.84
C SER A 387 -8.31 -26.46 -3.13
N SER A 388 -8.75 -27.45 -2.36
CA SER A 388 -10.10 -28.03 -2.42
C SER A 388 -10.97 -27.69 -1.20
N ASP A 389 -10.47 -26.83 -0.30
CA ASP A 389 -11.08 -26.53 0.99
C ASP A 389 -11.20 -25.03 1.28
N LYS A 390 -11.43 -24.24 0.22
CA LYS A 390 -11.51 -22.76 0.25
C LYS A 390 -10.19 -22.11 0.69
N GLY A 391 -9.08 -22.67 0.23
CA GLY A 391 -7.72 -22.16 0.43
C GLY A 391 -7.11 -22.42 1.80
N LYS A 392 -7.70 -23.28 2.65
CA LYS A 392 -7.11 -23.60 3.96
C LYS A 392 -5.87 -24.47 3.82
N THR A 393 -5.88 -25.39 2.87
CA THR A 393 -4.74 -26.21 2.49
C THR A 393 -4.50 -26.11 0.99
N TRP A 394 -3.22 -26.15 0.61
CA TRP A 394 -2.78 -25.98 -0.76
C TRP A 394 -1.78 -27.08 -1.11
N GLU A 395 -1.89 -27.58 -2.33
CA GLU A 395 -0.99 -28.56 -2.93
C GLU A 395 -0.57 -28.13 -4.33
N ASP A 396 0.57 -28.63 -4.80
CA ASP A 396 1.02 -28.41 -6.17
C ASP A 396 0.00 -29.01 -7.15
N ALA A 397 -0.40 -28.22 -8.14
CA ALA A 397 -1.31 -28.61 -9.21
C ALA A 397 -0.53 -28.82 -10.50
N GLY A 398 0.40 -29.79 -10.46
CA GLY A 398 1.26 -30.18 -11.57
C GLY A 398 2.37 -29.16 -11.88
N GLY A 399 3.45 -29.61 -12.49
CA GLY A 399 4.60 -28.79 -12.84
C GLY A 399 5.27 -29.23 -14.14
N TYR A 400 6.59 -29.02 -14.21
CA TYR A 400 7.38 -29.26 -15.42
C TYR A 400 7.24 -30.69 -15.96
N ASN A 401 7.24 -31.68 -15.08
CA ASN A 401 7.17 -33.10 -15.47
C ASN A 401 5.76 -33.53 -15.87
N GLU A 402 4.76 -32.72 -15.51
CA GLU A 402 3.33 -32.93 -15.74
C GLU A 402 2.84 -32.15 -16.97
N GLY A 403 3.76 -31.55 -17.74
CA GLY A 403 3.49 -30.89 -19.03
C GLY A 403 3.49 -29.36 -18.97
N LEU A 404 3.51 -28.76 -17.78
CA LEU A 404 3.57 -27.30 -17.60
C LEU A 404 5.03 -26.82 -17.61
N VAL A 405 5.65 -26.84 -18.79
CA VAL A 405 7.09 -26.52 -18.93
C VAL A 405 7.41 -25.04 -18.70
N HIS A 406 6.42 -24.15 -18.80
CA HIS A 406 6.54 -22.71 -18.47
C HIS A 406 5.78 -22.40 -17.18
N MET A 407 6.48 -22.47 -16.06
CA MET A 407 5.90 -22.40 -14.71
C MET A 407 5.84 -20.97 -14.11
N SER A 408 5.97 -19.93 -14.95
CA SER A 408 5.66 -18.55 -14.56
C SER A 408 4.26 -18.22 -15.05
N ILE A 409 3.32 -18.14 -14.11
CA ILE A 409 1.89 -18.01 -14.38
C ILE A 409 1.48 -16.54 -14.34
N ALA A 410 0.62 -16.12 -15.26
CA ALA A 410 0.13 -14.75 -15.38
C ALA A 410 -1.39 -14.65 -15.22
N ALA A 411 -2.11 -15.67 -15.70
CA ALA A 411 -3.56 -15.74 -15.59
C ALA A 411 -4.00 -17.19 -15.35
N ILE A 412 -5.06 -17.36 -14.56
CA ILE A 412 -5.74 -18.65 -14.37
C ILE A 412 -7.23 -18.41 -14.57
N LYS A 413 -7.89 -19.31 -15.31
CA LYS A 413 -9.34 -19.31 -15.41
C LYS A 413 -9.89 -20.72 -15.43
N LYS A 414 -10.88 -21.00 -14.57
CA LYS A 414 -11.63 -22.25 -14.65
C LYS A 414 -12.84 -22.05 -15.57
N ILE A 415 -12.96 -22.88 -16.60
CA ILE A 415 -14.00 -22.81 -17.62
C ILE A 415 -14.64 -24.18 -17.74
N GLY A 416 -15.83 -24.34 -17.14
CA GLY A 416 -16.45 -25.66 -16.98
C GLY A 416 -15.53 -26.58 -16.16
N ASP A 417 -15.27 -27.78 -16.68
CA ASP A 417 -14.38 -28.75 -16.04
C ASP A 417 -12.88 -28.46 -16.30
N LYS A 418 -12.57 -27.63 -17.30
CA LYS A 418 -11.20 -27.33 -17.72
C LYS A 418 -10.59 -26.19 -16.91
N LEU A 419 -9.29 -26.28 -16.68
CA LEU A 419 -8.49 -25.22 -16.08
C LEU A 419 -7.53 -24.68 -17.14
N PHE A 420 -7.67 -23.39 -17.47
CA PHE A 420 -6.81 -22.70 -18.42
C PHE A 420 -5.79 -21.83 -17.68
N VAL A 421 -4.55 -21.88 -18.14
CA VAL A 421 -3.44 -21.14 -17.55
C VAL A 421 -2.70 -20.38 -18.63
N GLY A 422 -2.65 -19.07 -18.47
CA GLY A 422 -1.83 -18.17 -19.26
C GLY A 422 -0.46 -17.97 -18.61
N THR A 423 0.60 -18.10 -19.40
CA THR A 423 1.98 -17.99 -18.90
C THR A 423 2.66 -16.70 -19.38
N TRP A 424 3.82 -16.39 -18.80
CA TRP A 424 4.62 -15.20 -19.14
C TRP A 424 5.36 -15.27 -20.48
N GLY A 425 5.22 -16.36 -21.23
CA GLY A 425 5.88 -16.53 -22.53
C GLY A 425 5.69 -17.89 -23.19
N GLY A 426 5.12 -18.87 -22.50
CA GLY A 426 4.80 -20.19 -23.07
C GLY A 426 3.48 -20.23 -23.83
N GLY A 427 2.62 -19.21 -23.71
CA GLY A 427 1.26 -19.23 -24.21
C GLY A 427 0.26 -19.80 -23.21
N ILE A 428 -0.77 -20.50 -23.70
CA ILE A 428 -1.84 -21.10 -22.89
C ILE A 428 -1.63 -22.60 -22.72
N TYR A 429 -1.81 -23.05 -21.48
CA TYR A 429 -1.91 -24.46 -21.10
C TYR A 429 -3.33 -24.75 -20.62
N VAL A 430 -3.79 -25.99 -20.85
CA VAL A 430 -5.07 -26.48 -20.37
C VAL A 430 -4.90 -27.80 -19.64
N SER A 431 -5.60 -27.92 -18.51
CA SER A 431 -5.75 -29.15 -17.76
C SER A 431 -7.22 -29.58 -17.78
N GLU A 432 -7.45 -30.87 -18.02
CA GLU A 432 -8.77 -31.51 -17.97
C GLU A 432 -8.99 -32.32 -16.68
N ASP A 433 -7.97 -32.41 -15.83
CA ASP A 433 -7.89 -33.21 -14.61
C ASP A 433 -7.56 -32.33 -13.40
N ASN A 434 -8.09 -31.11 -13.39
CA ASN A 434 -8.01 -30.19 -12.26
C ASN A 434 -6.58 -29.81 -11.84
N GLY A 435 -5.66 -29.78 -12.79
CA GLY A 435 -4.25 -29.42 -12.62
C GLY A 435 -3.32 -30.60 -12.41
N ASP A 436 -3.78 -31.85 -12.46
CA ASP A 436 -2.85 -32.99 -12.33
C ASP A 436 -1.90 -33.10 -13.55
N THR A 437 -2.40 -32.82 -14.75
CA THR A 437 -1.62 -32.79 -15.99
C THR A 437 -1.99 -31.61 -16.89
N TRP A 438 -1.03 -31.18 -17.70
CA TRP A 438 -1.14 -29.98 -18.53
C TRP A 438 -0.80 -30.27 -19.99
N THR A 439 -1.60 -29.71 -20.89
CA THR A 439 -1.35 -29.73 -22.34
C THR A 439 -1.25 -28.31 -22.87
N VAL A 440 -0.26 -28.05 -23.71
CA VAL A 440 -0.14 -26.74 -24.38
C VAL A 440 -1.17 -26.64 -25.50
N THR A 441 -1.81 -25.48 -25.64
CA THR A 441 -2.76 -25.23 -26.73
C THR A 441 -2.02 -24.80 -28.00
N THR A 442 -2.75 -24.49 -29.07
CA THR A 442 -2.16 -23.91 -30.29
C THR A 442 -1.65 -22.49 -30.10
N LEU A 443 -2.06 -21.77 -29.04
CA LEU A 443 -1.57 -20.43 -28.74
C LEU A 443 -0.30 -20.51 -27.90
N THR A 444 0.84 -20.64 -28.58
CA THR A 444 2.18 -20.80 -27.96
C THR A 444 3.03 -19.53 -28.06
N GLY A 445 4.03 -19.38 -27.19
CA GLY A 445 5.05 -18.33 -27.33
C GLY A 445 4.57 -16.92 -26.99
N GLN A 446 3.37 -16.79 -26.43
CA GLN A 446 2.74 -15.53 -26.05
C GLN A 446 2.81 -15.33 -24.55
N ARG A 447 2.92 -14.06 -24.13
CA ARG A 447 2.66 -13.66 -22.74
C ARG A 447 1.18 -13.32 -22.62
N ILE A 448 0.48 -14.08 -21.79
CA ILE A 448 -0.97 -13.98 -21.59
C ILE A 448 -1.23 -13.17 -20.33
N TYR A 449 -1.90 -12.02 -20.42
CA TYR A 449 -2.20 -11.19 -19.24
C TYR A 449 -3.55 -11.53 -18.60
N CYS A 450 -4.55 -11.87 -19.41
CA CYS A 450 -5.89 -12.17 -18.92
C CYS A 450 -6.55 -13.26 -19.75
N LEU A 451 -7.44 -14.01 -19.10
CA LEU A 451 -8.24 -15.07 -19.68
C LEU A 451 -9.67 -14.97 -19.14
N THR A 452 -10.66 -15.06 -20.01
CA THR A 452 -12.07 -15.17 -19.58
C THR A 452 -12.88 -15.94 -20.61
N LYS A 453 -14.08 -16.38 -20.22
CA LYS A 453 -15.12 -16.85 -21.15
C LYS A 453 -16.28 -15.86 -21.12
N ILE A 454 -16.67 -15.40 -22.30
CA ILE A 454 -17.87 -14.57 -22.52
C ILE A 454 -18.73 -15.36 -23.51
N ASP A 455 -19.94 -15.70 -23.08
CA ASP A 455 -20.81 -16.66 -23.76
C ASP A 455 -20.08 -17.97 -24.11
N ASN A 456 -19.90 -18.27 -25.39
CA ASN A 456 -19.23 -19.47 -25.89
C ASN A 456 -17.81 -19.21 -26.38
N ILE A 457 -17.29 -18.00 -26.21
CA ILE A 457 -15.98 -17.59 -26.72
C ILE A 457 -15.02 -17.40 -25.53
N ILE A 458 -13.85 -18.03 -25.62
CA ILE A 458 -12.75 -17.79 -24.68
C ILE A 458 -11.89 -16.67 -25.24
N PHE A 459 -11.68 -15.62 -24.46
CA PHE A 459 -10.83 -14.49 -24.81
C PHE A 459 -9.51 -14.56 -24.05
N ALA A 460 -8.41 -14.25 -24.75
CA ALA A 460 -7.07 -14.15 -24.19
C ALA A 460 -6.41 -12.83 -24.59
N GLY A 461 -6.12 -11.99 -23.59
CA GLY A 461 -5.35 -10.76 -23.78
C GLY A 461 -3.85 -11.04 -23.72
N THR A 462 -3.07 -10.45 -24.64
CA THR A 462 -1.63 -10.68 -24.76
C THR A 462 -0.82 -9.40 -24.69
N SER A 463 0.48 -9.51 -24.41
CA SER A 463 1.33 -8.33 -24.22
C SER A 463 1.67 -7.55 -25.48
N VAL A 464 1.69 -8.22 -26.65
CA VAL A 464 2.17 -7.61 -27.90
C VAL A 464 1.35 -7.98 -29.13
N SER A 465 0.45 -8.97 -29.03
CA SER A 465 -0.28 -9.53 -30.19
C SER A 465 -1.79 -9.29 -30.13
N GLY A 466 -2.26 -8.45 -29.20
CA GLY A 466 -3.65 -8.07 -29.06
C GLY A 466 -4.46 -9.14 -28.35
N ILE A 467 -5.66 -9.36 -28.84
CA ILE A 467 -6.61 -10.33 -28.31
C ILE A 467 -6.72 -11.54 -29.22
N PHE A 468 -6.74 -12.72 -28.61
CA PHE A 468 -7.06 -13.98 -29.26
C PHE A 468 -8.39 -14.50 -28.74
N ILE A 469 -9.14 -15.16 -29.62
CA ILE A 469 -10.39 -15.82 -29.30
C ILE A 469 -10.36 -17.29 -29.66
N SER A 470 -11.10 -18.10 -28.91
CA SER A 470 -11.38 -19.49 -29.21
C SER A 470 -12.87 -19.75 -29.11
N SER A 471 -13.45 -20.29 -30.18
CA SER A 471 -14.88 -20.66 -30.27
C SER A 471 -15.10 -22.18 -30.16
N ASP A 472 -14.05 -22.95 -29.87
CA ASP A 472 -14.04 -24.42 -29.84
C ASP A 472 -13.45 -24.97 -28.53
N ASP A 473 -13.73 -24.27 -27.43
CA ASP A 473 -13.28 -24.58 -26.06
C ASP A 473 -11.75 -24.74 -25.93
N GLY A 474 -11.01 -23.85 -26.58
CA GLY A 474 -9.56 -23.69 -26.44
C GLY A 474 -8.72 -24.55 -27.37
N GLN A 475 -9.33 -25.28 -28.32
CA GLN A 475 -8.62 -26.15 -29.26
C GLN A 475 -7.88 -25.34 -30.32
N THR A 476 -8.51 -24.30 -30.86
CA THR A 476 -7.89 -23.36 -31.80
C THR A 476 -8.09 -21.92 -31.34
N TRP A 477 -7.16 -21.06 -31.78
CA TRP A 477 -7.09 -19.66 -31.39
C TRP A 477 -6.83 -18.79 -32.61
N GLU A 478 -7.60 -17.71 -32.74
CA GLU A 478 -7.45 -16.71 -33.81
C GLU A 478 -7.43 -15.29 -33.26
N THR A 479 -6.87 -14.34 -34.02
CA THR A 479 -6.78 -12.95 -33.58
C THR A 479 -8.09 -12.20 -33.83
N SER A 480 -8.43 -11.28 -32.92
CA SER A 480 -9.67 -10.49 -32.95
C SER A 480 -9.34 -8.99 -32.77
N ASN A 481 -8.43 -8.48 -33.60
CA ASN A 481 -7.78 -7.17 -33.39
C ASN A 481 -8.38 -6.00 -34.19
N THR A 482 -9.47 -6.20 -34.92
CA THR A 482 -10.02 -5.15 -35.80
C THR A 482 -10.43 -3.91 -34.99
N GLY A 483 -9.84 -2.75 -35.29
CA GLY A 483 -10.12 -1.49 -34.59
C GLY A 483 -9.23 -1.23 -33.35
N LEU A 484 -8.43 -2.20 -32.91
CA LEU A 484 -7.43 -1.97 -31.87
C LEU A 484 -6.24 -1.16 -32.40
N THR A 485 -5.94 -0.05 -31.73
CA THR A 485 -4.73 0.75 -32.01
C THR A 485 -3.58 0.43 -31.05
N ASN A 486 -3.86 -0.32 -29.98
CA ASN A 486 -2.87 -0.84 -29.04
C ASN A 486 -3.10 -2.34 -28.81
N LEU A 487 -2.03 -3.14 -28.93
CA LEU A 487 -2.07 -4.61 -28.87
C LEU A 487 -1.62 -5.18 -27.52
N ASN A 488 -1.32 -4.33 -26.53
CA ASN A 488 -0.97 -4.74 -25.18
C ASN A 488 -2.26 -4.82 -24.34
N VAL A 489 -2.96 -5.96 -24.40
CA VAL A 489 -4.27 -6.17 -23.75
C VAL A 489 -4.05 -6.80 -22.37
N LYS A 490 -4.50 -6.11 -21.32
CA LYS A 490 -4.16 -6.42 -19.91
C LYS A 490 -5.34 -6.93 -19.10
N SER A 491 -6.54 -6.42 -19.37
CA SER A 491 -7.76 -6.77 -18.64
C SER A 491 -8.97 -6.83 -19.56
N ILE A 492 -10.00 -7.52 -19.09
CA ILE A 492 -11.24 -7.70 -19.81
C ILE A 492 -12.41 -7.75 -18.83
N CYS A 493 -13.51 -7.09 -19.18
CA CYS A 493 -14.78 -7.23 -18.48
C CYS A 493 -15.95 -7.09 -19.45
N THR A 494 -17.15 -7.42 -18.99
CA THR A 494 -18.40 -7.26 -19.74
C THR A 494 -19.31 -6.28 -19.02
N HIS A 495 -20.01 -5.42 -19.76
CA HIS A 495 -21.05 -4.57 -19.21
C HIS A 495 -22.27 -4.61 -20.14
N GLY A 496 -23.36 -5.22 -19.66
CA GLY A 496 -24.47 -5.58 -20.54
C GLY A 496 -24.02 -6.59 -21.60
N THR A 497 -24.26 -6.28 -22.87
CA THR A 497 -23.82 -7.08 -24.03
C THR A 497 -22.42 -6.69 -24.53
N ASP A 498 -21.87 -5.59 -24.02
CA ASP A 498 -20.63 -5.02 -24.54
C ASP A 498 -19.43 -5.60 -23.80
N ILE A 499 -18.33 -5.80 -24.54
CA ILE A 499 -17.05 -6.25 -24.02
C ILE A 499 -16.11 -5.05 -23.94
N PHE A 500 -15.48 -4.87 -22.79
CA PHE A 500 -14.48 -3.83 -22.56
C PHE A 500 -13.12 -4.49 -22.36
N ILE A 501 -12.09 -3.95 -23.00
CA ILE A 501 -10.70 -4.34 -22.79
C ILE A 501 -9.88 -3.16 -22.31
N GLY A 502 -9.01 -3.42 -21.33
CA GLY A 502 -8.01 -2.48 -20.85
C GLY A 502 -6.70 -2.77 -21.55
N THR A 503 -6.08 -1.75 -22.11
CA THR A 503 -4.84 -1.88 -22.87
C THR A 503 -3.78 -0.90 -22.37
N GLY A 504 -2.55 -1.04 -22.87
CA GLY A 504 -1.51 0.00 -22.70
C GLY A 504 -1.77 1.31 -23.45
N GLY A 505 -2.94 1.47 -24.08
CA GLY A 505 -3.33 2.63 -24.88
C GLY A 505 -4.78 3.08 -24.64
N GLY A 506 -5.35 2.70 -23.50
CA GLY A 506 -6.68 3.09 -23.03
C GLY A 506 -7.65 1.92 -22.98
N VAL A 507 -8.93 2.25 -22.84
CA VAL A 507 -10.05 1.30 -22.89
C VAL A 507 -10.63 1.23 -24.30
N PHE A 508 -10.92 0.01 -24.74
CA PHE A 508 -11.67 -0.25 -25.98
C PHE A 508 -12.94 -1.03 -25.67
N ARG A 509 -13.99 -0.75 -26.44
CA ARG A 509 -15.30 -1.41 -26.36
C ARG A 509 -15.60 -2.14 -27.65
N SER A 510 -16.19 -3.33 -27.54
CA SER A 510 -16.82 -4.05 -28.63
C SER A 510 -18.29 -4.29 -28.30
N ALA A 511 -19.18 -3.90 -29.21
CA ALA A 511 -20.63 -4.14 -29.13
C ALA A 511 -21.06 -5.33 -30.02
N ASP A 512 -20.09 -6.06 -30.60
CA ASP A 512 -20.30 -7.11 -31.59
C ASP A 512 -19.49 -8.37 -31.27
N ASN A 513 -19.39 -8.72 -29.99
CA ASN A 513 -18.72 -9.92 -29.47
C ASN A 513 -17.23 -10.04 -29.85
N GLY A 514 -16.52 -8.91 -29.87
CA GLY A 514 -15.10 -8.84 -30.17
C GLY A 514 -14.76 -8.80 -31.66
N ASN A 515 -15.74 -8.65 -32.56
CA ASN A 515 -15.44 -8.56 -33.99
C ASN A 515 -14.79 -7.22 -34.37
N ASN A 516 -15.23 -6.13 -33.73
CA ASN A 516 -14.66 -4.79 -33.89
C ASN A 516 -14.52 -4.07 -32.55
N TRP A 517 -13.46 -3.29 -32.41
CA TRP A 517 -13.14 -2.53 -31.22
C TRP A 517 -13.10 -1.03 -31.50
N VAL A 518 -13.65 -0.25 -30.59
CA VAL A 518 -13.66 1.22 -30.63
C VAL A 518 -13.02 1.75 -29.37
N SER A 519 -12.09 2.70 -29.51
CA SER A 519 -11.47 3.36 -28.35
C SER A 519 -12.51 4.24 -27.63
N VAL A 520 -12.65 4.01 -26.32
CA VAL A 520 -13.60 4.69 -25.43
C VAL A 520 -12.84 5.17 -24.18
N SER A 521 -11.86 6.05 -24.38
CA SER A 521 -10.88 6.45 -23.35
C SER A 521 -10.99 7.91 -22.92
N THR A 522 -12.03 8.62 -23.33
CA THR A 522 -12.18 10.05 -23.05
C THR A 522 -12.28 10.30 -21.55
N GLY A 523 -11.37 11.10 -21.00
CA GLY A 523 -11.35 11.45 -19.57
C GLY A 523 -10.38 10.63 -18.71
N LEU A 524 -9.80 9.54 -19.25
CA LEU A 524 -8.64 8.88 -18.63
C LEU A 524 -7.40 9.78 -18.75
N THR A 525 -6.58 9.81 -17.71
CA THR A 525 -5.37 10.65 -17.66
C THR A 525 -4.09 9.85 -17.89
N ASP A 526 -4.07 8.56 -17.57
CA ASP A 526 -3.09 7.59 -18.06
C ASP A 526 -3.82 6.53 -18.89
N ASN A 527 -3.24 6.17 -20.02
CA ASN A 527 -3.80 5.21 -20.95
C ASN A 527 -3.35 3.78 -20.64
N ASP A 528 -2.52 3.54 -19.63
CA ASP A 528 -2.15 2.18 -19.25
C ASP A 528 -3.15 1.56 -18.26
N VAL A 529 -4.14 0.81 -18.78
CA VAL A 529 -5.26 0.28 -18.00
C VAL A 529 -5.05 -1.20 -17.64
N PHE A 530 -4.72 -1.47 -16.38
CA PHE A 530 -4.44 -2.81 -15.88
C PHE A 530 -5.67 -3.53 -15.31
N GLY A 531 -6.62 -2.78 -14.73
CA GLY A 531 -7.81 -3.35 -14.10
C GLY A 531 -9.08 -2.86 -14.77
N LEU A 532 -10.02 -3.77 -15.05
CA LEU A 532 -11.38 -3.44 -15.48
C LEU A 532 -12.37 -4.31 -14.73
N VAL A 533 -13.41 -3.68 -14.18
CA VAL A 533 -14.57 -4.38 -13.60
C VAL A 533 -15.83 -3.59 -13.89
N SER A 534 -16.96 -4.28 -13.97
CA SER A 534 -18.28 -3.68 -14.11
C SER A 534 -19.11 -3.95 -12.86
N TYR A 535 -19.97 -3.00 -12.47
CA TYR A 535 -20.98 -3.21 -11.44
C TYR A 535 -22.21 -2.38 -11.76
N ASP A 536 -23.36 -3.05 -11.83
CA ASP A 536 -24.65 -2.45 -12.20
C ASP A 536 -24.53 -1.63 -13.51
N THR A 537 -24.83 -0.32 -13.47
CA THR A 537 -24.74 0.58 -14.62
C THR A 537 -23.35 1.16 -14.87
N TYR A 538 -22.32 0.71 -14.13
CA TYR A 538 -21.00 1.32 -14.13
C TYR A 538 -19.90 0.39 -14.64
N VAL A 539 -18.89 0.99 -15.25
CA VAL A 539 -17.60 0.36 -15.56
C VAL A 539 -16.50 1.13 -14.84
N PHE A 540 -15.57 0.40 -14.24
CA PHE A 540 -14.44 0.96 -13.50
C PHE A 540 -13.14 0.56 -14.18
N ALA A 541 -12.21 1.52 -14.29
CA ALA A 541 -10.89 1.33 -14.86
C ALA A 541 -9.82 1.72 -13.84
N GLY A 542 -8.89 0.81 -13.58
CA GLY A 542 -7.69 1.09 -12.83
C GLY A 542 -6.59 1.47 -13.81
N ASP A 543 -6.20 2.73 -13.80
CA ASP A 543 -5.06 3.18 -14.59
C ASP A 543 -3.75 3.02 -13.78
N TYR A 544 -2.63 2.91 -14.48
CA TYR A 544 -1.34 2.66 -13.85
C TYR A 544 -0.73 3.93 -13.21
N GLY A 545 -1.33 5.11 -13.38
CA GLY A 545 -0.70 6.36 -12.99
C GLY A 545 -1.53 7.28 -12.10
N ASN A 546 -2.86 7.17 -12.08
CA ASN A 546 -3.75 8.16 -11.47
C ASN A 546 -4.95 7.56 -10.73
N GLY A 547 -4.92 6.28 -10.39
CA GLY A 547 -5.91 5.63 -9.55
C GLY A 547 -7.04 4.93 -10.30
N VAL A 548 -8.27 5.16 -9.86
CA VAL A 548 -9.46 4.47 -10.36
C VAL A 548 -10.41 5.47 -11.00
N PHE A 549 -10.91 5.13 -12.18
CA PHE A 549 -11.88 5.91 -12.93
C PHE A 549 -13.18 5.14 -13.04
N VAL A 550 -14.29 5.88 -13.13
CA VAL A 550 -15.64 5.34 -13.33
C VAL A 550 -16.27 5.94 -14.58
N SER A 551 -17.00 5.11 -15.31
CA SER A 551 -17.89 5.49 -16.40
C SER A 551 -19.31 5.03 -16.09
N SER A 552 -20.29 5.88 -16.41
CA SER A 552 -21.73 5.61 -16.27
C SER A 552 -22.48 5.62 -17.61
N ASP A 553 -21.74 5.82 -18.70
CA ASP A 553 -22.25 6.00 -20.05
C ASP A 553 -21.62 4.98 -21.01
N SER A 554 -21.35 3.77 -20.52
CA SER A 554 -20.77 2.67 -21.31
C SER A 554 -19.40 3.01 -21.94
N GLY A 555 -18.56 3.71 -21.17
CA GLY A 555 -17.17 4.05 -21.50
C GLY A 555 -17.00 5.34 -22.33
N GLU A 556 -18.07 6.00 -22.76
CA GLU A 556 -17.97 7.22 -23.56
C GLU A 556 -17.21 8.33 -22.83
N SER A 557 -17.36 8.42 -21.50
CA SER A 557 -16.57 9.29 -20.65
C SER A 557 -16.18 8.63 -19.32
N TRP A 558 -14.99 9.01 -18.83
CA TRP A 558 -14.41 8.53 -17.57
C TRP A 558 -14.14 9.70 -16.63
N THR A 559 -14.45 9.50 -15.35
CA THR A 559 -14.16 10.46 -14.27
C THR A 559 -13.38 9.76 -13.17
N ASN A 560 -12.37 10.44 -12.62
CA ASN A 560 -11.59 9.92 -11.50
C ASN A 560 -12.49 9.71 -10.27
N LEU A 561 -12.47 8.50 -9.71
CA LEU A 561 -13.26 8.08 -8.56
C LEU A 561 -12.46 8.32 -7.27
N GLY A 562 -12.21 9.58 -6.91
CA GLY A 562 -11.56 9.96 -5.65
C GLY A 562 -10.04 10.14 -5.75
N THR A 563 -9.53 11.14 -5.03
CA THR A 563 -8.13 11.63 -5.17
C THR A 563 -7.11 10.86 -4.34
N GLU A 564 -7.53 9.96 -3.45
CA GLU A 564 -6.63 9.25 -2.52
C GLU A 564 -5.73 8.23 -3.22
N LEU A 565 -6.12 7.79 -4.41
CA LEU A 565 -5.35 6.89 -5.27
C LEU A 565 -4.66 7.64 -6.42
N ASN A 566 -4.62 8.98 -6.41
CA ASN A 566 -3.80 9.71 -7.35
C ASN A 566 -2.34 9.29 -7.20
N ASP A 567 -1.63 9.14 -8.32
CA ASP A 567 -0.25 8.62 -8.37
C ASP A 567 -0.10 7.14 -7.95
N ALA A 568 -1.19 6.44 -7.60
CA ALA A 568 -1.15 5.01 -7.32
C ALA A 568 -1.28 4.20 -8.60
N LYS A 569 -0.38 3.22 -8.76
CA LYS A 569 -0.44 2.22 -9.83
C LYS A 569 -1.51 1.19 -9.51
N VAL A 570 -2.70 1.30 -10.08
CA VAL A 570 -3.77 0.32 -9.87
C VAL A 570 -3.57 -0.85 -10.83
N VAL A 571 -3.30 -2.02 -10.26
CA VAL A 571 -2.88 -3.23 -11.00
C VAL A 571 -3.94 -4.33 -10.95
N SER A 572 -4.89 -4.25 -10.02
CA SER A 572 -6.08 -5.12 -10.02
C SER A 572 -7.30 -4.38 -9.48
N LEU A 573 -8.47 -4.70 -10.04
CA LEU A 573 -9.77 -4.29 -9.53
C LEU A 573 -10.64 -5.53 -9.30
N HIS A 574 -11.45 -5.52 -8.25
CA HIS A 574 -12.38 -6.61 -7.96
C HIS A 574 -13.64 -6.13 -7.26
N ILE A 575 -14.78 -6.77 -7.55
CA ILE A 575 -16.04 -6.51 -6.87
C ILE A 575 -16.31 -7.61 -5.86
N ALA A 576 -16.51 -7.22 -4.60
CA ALA A 576 -16.82 -8.11 -3.48
C ALA A 576 -18.14 -7.67 -2.83
N GLY A 577 -19.27 -8.14 -3.36
CA GLY A 577 -20.58 -7.67 -2.92
C GLY A 577 -20.80 -6.21 -3.34
N SER A 578 -21.03 -5.31 -2.37
CA SER A 578 -21.13 -3.86 -2.62
C SER A 578 -19.81 -3.11 -2.41
N THR A 579 -18.68 -3.82 -2.36
CA THR A 579 -17.35 -3.20 -2.19
C THR A 579 -16.53 -3.35 -3.46
N LEU A 580 -16.03 -2.24 -3.99
CA LEU A 580 -14.98 -2.21 -5.00
C LEU A 580 -13.61 -2.23 -4.30
N LEU A 581 -12.76 -3.16 -4.70
CA LEU A 581 -11.40 -3.29 -4.21
C LEU A 581 -10.42 -2.86 -5.29
N ALA A 582 -9.42 -2.07 -4.90
CA ALA A 582 -8.30 -1.68 -5.75
C ALA A 582 -6.99 -2.19 -5.14
N GLY A 583 -6.27 -2.97 -5.95
CA GLY A 583 -4.96 -3.50 -5.61
C GLY A 583 -3.92 -2.66 -6.31
N THR A 584 -2.92 -2.23 -5.56
CA THR A 584 -1.89 -1.33 -6.06
C THR A 584 -0.52 -1.97 -6.06
N GLU A 585 0.38 -1.46 -6.89
CA GLU A 585 1.82 -1.69 -6.75
C GLU A 585 2.38 -0.69 -5.74
N GLY A 586 2.66 -1.14 -4.52
CA GLY A 586 3.37 -0.34 -3.51
C GLY A 586 2.50 0.56 -2.63
N PHE A 587 1.17 0.48 -2.68
CA PHE A 587 0.29 1.19 -1.74
C PHE A 587 -0.74 0.25 -1.06
N GLY A 588 -0.59 -1.07 -1.25
CA GLY A 588 -1.49 -2.07 -0.70
C GLY A 588 -2.89 -2.04 -1.30
N GLY A 589 -3.87 -2.50 -0.52
CA GLY A 589 -5.24 -2.66 -0.95
C GLY A 589 -6.12 -1.54 -0.45
N TRP A 590 -7.07 -1.13 -1.29
CA TRP A 590 -8.02 -0.07 -1.00
C TRP A 590 -9.43 -0.56 -1.27
N SER A 591 -10.38 -0.01 -0.52
CA SER A 591 -11.80 -0.38 -0.62
C SER A 591 -12.66 0.86 -0.81
N PHE A 592 -13.69 0.72 -1.62
CA PHE A 592 -14.70 1.73 -1.89
C PHE A 592 -16.08 1.10 -1.75
N ASP A 593 -16.96 1.74 -0.98
CA ASP A 593 -18.34 1.29 -0.81
C ASP A 593 -19.20 1.79 -1.98
N LEU A 594 -19.59 0.87 -2.86
CA LEU A 594 -20.36 1.18 -4.07
C LEU A 594 -21.74 1.74 -3.75
N ASN A 595 -22.29 1.50 -2.55
CA ASN A 595 -23.55 2.10 -2.15
C ASN A 595 -23.46 3.64 -2.05
N LYS A 596 -22.25 4.19 -1.87
CA LYS A 596 -22.01 5.64 -1.87
C LYS A 596 -22.19 6.27 -3.26
N ILE A 597 -21.99 5.49 -4.34
CA ILE A 597 -22.30 5.95 -5.70
C ILE A 597 -23.83 6.00 -5.90
N THR A 598 -24.59 5.21 -5.14
CA THR A 598 -26.06 5.14 -5.24
C THR A 598 -26.82 6.08 -4.30
N SER A 599 -26.16 6.75 -3.35
CA SER A 599 -26.85 7.56 -2.32
C SER A 599 -26.89 9.05 -2.65
N VAL A 600 -27.62 9.44 -3.68
CA VAL A 600 -28.46 10.63 -3.56
C VAL A 600 -29.82 10.07 -3.17
N GLU A 601 -30.19 10.17 -1.89
CA GLU A 601 -31.56 9.86 -1.49
C GLU A 601 -32.50 10.73 -2.35
N ASP A 602 -33.26 10.07 -3.21
CA ASP A 602 -34.50 10.63 -3.76
C ASP A 602 -35.40 10.90 -2.54
N ASN A 603 -35.29 12.09 -1.95
CA ASN A 603 -36.30 12.60 -1.04
C ASN A 603 -37.56 12.85 -1.88
N LEU A 604 -38.33 11.77 -2.09
CA LEU A 604 -39.65 11.77 -2.68
C LEU A 604 -40.65 12.41 -1.72
N SER A 605 -40.44 13.68 -1.36
CA SER A 605 -41.58 14.60 -1.33
C SER A 605 -41.73 15.12 -2.76
N ALA A 606 -42.31 14.29 -3.61
CA ALA A 606 -42.88 14.75 -4.86
C ALA A 606 -43.85 15.87 -4.51
N ASP A 607 -43.59 17.09 -4.99
CA ASP A 607 -44.59 18.06 -5.48
C ASP A 607 -43.98 19.45 -5.75
N ASP A 608 -42.79 19.79 -5.22
CA ASP A 608 -42.31 21.19 -5.28
C ASP A 608 -41.29 21.52 -6.41
N LEU A 609 -40.60 20.53 -7.01
CA LEU A 609 -39.62 20.74 -8.10
C LEU A 609 -39.75 19.66 -9.19
N THR A 610 -40.08 20.07 -10.41
CA THR A 610 -40.15 19.19 -11.60
C THR A 610 -39.14 19.61 -12.65
N VAL A 611 -38.45 18.64 -13.25
CA VAL A 611 -37.50 18.86 -14.35
C VAL A 611 -38.07 18.28 -15.63
N TYR A 612 -38.21 19.12 -16.65
CA TYR A 612 -38.65 18.74 -17.98
C TYR A 612 -37.47 18.67 -18.94
N GLN A 613 -37.66 17.88 -20.00
CA GLN A 613 -36.69 17.65 -21.06
C GLN A 613 -35.45 16.89 -20.58
N SER A 614 -35.63 15.90 -19.71
CA SER A 614 -34.63 14.88 -19.43
C SER A 614 -35.01 13.61 -20.22
N PRO A 615 -34.19 13.10 -21.16
CA PRO A 615 -32.84 13.57 -21.49
C PRO A 615 -32.80 14.90 -22.26
N ALA A 616 -31.78 15.72 -21.99
CA ALA A 616 -31.63 17.11 -22.43
C ALA A 616 -30.38 17.31 -23.31
N SER A 617 -30.44 18.18 -24.32
CA SER A 617 -29.24 18.54 -25.12
C SER A 617 -28.67 19.90 -24.70
N ASP A 618 -29.47 20.97 -24.81
CA ASP A 618 -28.97 22.35 -24.68
C ASP A 618 -29.57 23.10 -23.51
N PHE A 619 -30.72 22.65 -23.01
CA PHE A 619 -31.39 23.27 -21.88
C PHE A 619 -32.30 22.28 -21.16
N ILE A 620 -32.53 22.54 -19.88
CA ILE A 620 -33.61 21.93 -19.10
C ILE A 620 -34.61 23.01 -18.71
N THR A 621 -35.86 22.59 -18.48
CA THR A 621 -36.88 23.48 -17.93
C THR A 621 -37.28 22.96 -16.56
N ILE A 622 -37.11 23.78 -15.52
CA ILE A 622 -37.59 23.45 -14.18
C ILE A 622 -38.92 24.15 -13.89
N THR A 623 -39.77 23.49 -13.12
CA THR A 623 -41.01 24.07 -12.57
C THR A 623 -40.97 23.96 -11.05
N LEU A 624 -41.24 25.08 -10.39
CA LEU A 624 -41.39 25.17 -8.93
C LEU A 624 -42.89 25.37 -8.63
N GLU A 625 -43.57 24.37 -8.07
CA GLU A 625 -44.99 24.52 -7.73
C GLU A 625 -45.16 25.41 -6.49
N ARG A 626 -45.78 26.57 -6.65
CA ARG A 626 -45.90 27.61 -5.60
C ARG A 626 -47.14 27.39 -4.73
N TRP A 627 -47.10 26.44 -3.79
CA TRP A 627 -48.17 26.30 -2.79
C TRP A 627 -47.85 26.88 -1.40
N THR A 628 -46.62 27.35 -1.16
CA THR A 628 -46.26 28.07 0.09
C THR A 628 -46.23 29.61 -0.09
N PRO A 629 -46.76 30.40 0.87
CA PRO A 629 -46.69 31.86 0.82
C PRO A 629 -45.25 32.38 0.78
N LEU A 630 -45.03 33.46 0.00
CA LEU A 630 -43.76 34.19 -0.19
C LEU A 630 -43.00 34.60 1.10
N SER A 631 -43.60 34.45 2.28
CA SER A 631 -43.02 34.82 3.57
C SER A 631 -42.06 33.79 4.18
N LYS A 632 -41.85 32.63 3.54
CA LYS A 632 -40.91 31.59 4.01
C LYS A 632 -39.61 31.43 3.22
N TRP A 633 -39.39 32.21 2.16
CA TRP A 633 -38.26 32.01 1.26
C TRP A 633 -37.39 33.27 1.17
N SER A 634 -36.09 33.11 1.37
CA SER A 634 -35.11 34.19 1.22
C SER A 634 -34.85 34.46 -0.27
N PRO A 635 -34.83 35.71 -0.74
CA PRO A 635 -34.69 36.08 -2.17
C PRO A 635 -33.30 35.82 -2.78
N SER A 636 -32.54 34.87 -2.25
CA SER A 636 -31.13 34.59 -2.60
C SER A 636 -30.83 33.11 -2.86
N GLU A 637 -31.84 32.23 -2.95
CA GLU A 637 -31.60 30.81 -3.21
C GLU A 637 -31.31 30.57 -4.69
N LYS A 638 -30.13 30.03 -4.98
CA LYS A 638 -29.74 29.61 -6.33
C LYS A 638 -30.19 28.19 -6.59
N VAL A 639 -30.55 27.91 -7.84
CA VAL A 639 -30.59 26.54 -8.35
C VAL A 639 -29.16 26.12 -8.61
N LYS A 640 -28.75 25.00 -8.03
CA LYS A 640 -27.40 24.45 -8.18
C LYS A 640 -27.47 23.17 -9.00
N ILE A 641 -26.49 22.95 -9.86
CA ILE A 641 -26.34 21.70 -10.61
C ILE A 641 -25.03 21.07 -10.19
N PHE A 642 -25.11 19.80 -9.84
CA PHE A 642 -24.01 18.98 -9.38
C PHE A 642 -23.73 17.86 -10.37
N ASP A 643 -22.45 17.47 -10.45
CA ASP A 643 -22.08 16.19 -11.04
C ASP A 643 -22.46 15.02 -10.11
N MET A 644 -22.17 13.79 -10.55
CA MET A 644 -22.45 12.58 -9.76
C MET A 644 -21.61 12.45 -8.49
N LEU A 645 -20.55 13.25 -8.34
CA LEU A 645 -19.67 13.26 -7.16
C LEU A 645 -20.11 14.31 -6.13
N GLY A 646 -21.17 15.06 -6.41
CA GLY A 646 -21.68 16.12 -5.55
C GLY A 646 -20.90 17.43 -5.66
N ILE A 647 -20.11 17.63 -6.71
CA ILE A 647 -19.41 18.89 -6.98
C ILE A 647 -20.35 19.85 -7.69
N GLU A 648 -20.50 21.08 -7.18
CA GLU A 648 -21.30 22.13 -7.82
C GLU A 648 -20.62 22.57 -9.12
N ILE A 649 -21.20 22.20 -10.27
CA ILE A 649 -20.69 22.53 -11.61
C ILE A 649 -21.20 23.91 -12.06
N MET A 650 -22.41 24.26 -11.66
CA MET A 650 -22.98 25.57 -11.97
C MET A 650 -24.08 25.97 -10.98
N SER A 651 -24.29 27.26 -10.82
CA SER A 651 -25.44 27.80 -10.10
C SER A 651 -26.09 28.95 -10.84
N VAL A 652 -27.43 28.93 -10.83
CA VAL A 652 -28.29 29.87 -11.56
C VAL A 652 -29.20 30.55 -10.57
N GLU A 653 -29.29 31.88 -10.63
CA GLU A 653 -30.22 32.62 -9.80
C GLU A 653 -31.66 32.32 -10.21
N THR A 654 -32.54 32.11 -9.22
CA THR A 654 -33.97 31.91 -9.51
C THR A 654 -34.66 33.21 -9.87
N VAL A 655 -35.45 33.19 -10.95
CA VAL A 655 -36.27 34.34 -11.32
C VAL A 655 -37.56 34.34 -10.50
N LEU A 656 -37.64 35.25 -9.53
CA LEU A 656 -38.66 35.31 -8.46
C LEU A 656 -40.13 35.39 -8.94
N ASP A 657 -40.39 35.71 -10.21
CA ASP A 657 -41.75 35.89 -10.75
C ASP A 657 -42.22 34.77 -11.70
N LEU A 658 -41.40 33.75 -11.97
CA LEU A 658 -41.77 32.63 -12.85
C LEU A 658 -42.00 31.34 -12.06
N SER A 659 -43.07 30.60 -12.41
CA SER A 659 -43.27 29.21 -11.95
C SER A 659 -42.36 28.23 -12.70
N THR A 660 -41.83 28.64 -13.85
CA THR A 660 -40.98 27.84 -14.73
C THR A 660 -39.73 28.61 -15.13
N GLN A 661 -38.55 27.99 -15.02
CA GLN A 661 -37.29 28.60 -15.44
C GLN A 661 -36.55 27.67 -16.39
N ARG A 662 -36.08 28.24 -17.50
CA ARG A 662 -35.21 27.56 -18.45
C ARG A 662 -33.75 27.77 -18.03
N ILE A 663 -33.00 26.69 -17.95
CA ILE A 663 -31.57 26.69 -17.60
C ILE A 663 -30.79 26.19 -18.81
N ASP A 664 -29.87 27.02 -19.28
CA ASP A 664 -28.92 26.66 -20.34
C ASP A 664 -27.90 25.68 -19.76
N ILE A 665 -27.83 24.49 -20.34
CA ILE A 665 -26.88 23.43 -19.99
C ILE A 665 -25.98 23.09 -21.18
N SER A 666 -25.91 23.97 -22.18
CA SER A 666 -25.14 23.77 -23.41
C SER A 666 -23.63 23.60 -23.17
N ALA A 667 -23.12 23.95 -21.98
CA ALA A 667 -21.74 23.73 -21.57
C ALA A 667 -21.51 22.37 -20.87
N LEU A 668 -22.57 21.63 -20.49
CA LEU A 668 -22.44 20.35 -19.81
C LEU A 668 -22.17 19.21 -20.83
N PRO A 669 -21.23 18.29 -20.52
CA PRO A 669 -21.01 17.08 -21.30
C PRO A 669 -22.18 16.10 -21.18
N SER A 670 -22.23 15.07 -22.03
CA SER A 670 -23.14 13.94 -21.85
C SER A 670 -22.92 13.31 -20.47
N GLY A 671 -23.99 12.98 -19.76
CA GLY A 671 -23.88 12.42 -18.42
C GLY A 671 -25.11 12.62 -17.55
N ILE A 672 -25.03 12.11 -16.32
CA ILE A 672 -26.07 12.25 -15.30
C ILE A 672 -25.70 13.42 -14.38
N PHE A 673 -26.67 14.29 -14.13
CA PHE A 673 -26.52 15.46 -13.27
C PHE A 673 -27.66 15.54 -12.26
N PHE A 674 -27.39 16.23 -11.16
CA PHE A 674 -28.38 16.50 -10.12
C PHE A 674 -28.63 17.99 -10.01
N ILE A 675 -29.88 18.40 -10.15
CA ILE A 675 -30.30 19.77 -9.87
C ILE A 675 -30.81 19.85 -8.44
N GLN A 676 -30.43 20.90 -7.71
CA GLN A 676 -30.83 21.16 -6.33
C GLN A 676 -31.42 22.56 -6.21
N TYR A 677 -32.51 22.67 -5.46
CA TYR A 677 -33.08 23.92 -5.02
C TYR A 677 -33.49 23.79 -3.54
N GLY A 678 -32.92 24.64 -2.67
CA GLY A 678 -33.05 24.48 -1.22
C GLY A 678 -32.52 23.11 -0.75
N LYS A 679 -33.40 22.28 -0.17
CA LYS A 679 -33.08 20.89 0.25
C LYS A 679 -33.53 19.83 -0.75
N ILE A 680 -34.19 20.22 -1.84
CA ILE A 680 -34.80 19.31 -2.81
C ILE A 680 -33.81 19.07 -3.94
N SER A 681 -33.63 17.82 -4.35
CA SER A 681 -32.76 17.44 -5.47
C SER A 681 -33.51 16.57 -6.48
N LYS A 682 -33.20 16.70 -7.77
CA LYS A 682 -33.75 15.90 -8.86
C LYS A 682 -32.65 15.49 -9.85
N LYS A 683 -32.70 14.25 -10.32
CA LYS A 683 -31.83 13.76 -11.39
C LYS A 683 -32.30 14.23 -12.76
N PHE A 684 -31.37 14.56 -13.65
CA PHE A 684 -31.61 14.71 -15.09
C PHE A 684 -30.42 14.17 -15.91
N VAL A 685 -30.66 13.86 -17.18
CA VAL A 685 -29.67 13.29 -18.09
C VAL A 685 -29.37 14.28 -19.22
N VAL A 686 -28.10 14.48 -19.55
CA VAL A 686 -27.63 15.25 -20.70
C VAL A 686 -27.15 14.28 -21.79
N VAL A 687 -27.58 14.49 -23.03
CA VAL A 687 -27.21 13.68 -24.20
C VAL A 687 -26.73 14.62 -25.30
N ARG A 688 -25.53 14.36 -25.83
CA ARG A 688 -24.90 15.07 -26.95
C ARG A 688 -24.81 14.23 -28.19
#